data_AF-A0A7C6F4P4-F1
#
_entry.id   AF-A0A7C6F4P4-F1
#
_cell.length_a   1.000
_cell.length_b   1.000
_cell.length_c   1.000
_cell.angle_alpha   90.00
_cell.angle_beta   90.00
_cell.angle_gamma   90.00
#
_symmetry.space_group_name_H-M   'P 1'
#
loop_
_entity.id
_entity.type
_entity.pdbx_description
1 polymer ?
#
loop_
_entity_poly.entity_id
_entity_poly.type
_entity_poly.pdbx_seq_one_letter_code
_entity_poly.pdbx_strand_id
1 'polypeptide(L)'
;MLDERFVSGACVADHSAKHLVIGGGIIGCSVAYHLARNGEEGVVLLERAGLTEGATWHAAGLVGQLRQSSNTTRMLKRSVAMYDRLQEETGMSFDWKKVGSLRLAATRERMLEAKRLTTMARSFGLEMEMISPREAKDLFPYIDETGIEGAAYIPSDGQVDPAGLCLAIAAGARKHGADIRQGVSVKGFARQGDRIVRVDTSQGSFDVQNVVLAAGMWSRELGRQLGLRVPACAVEHQYVVTEPWAAPELVRDLPTLRDPERLVYYKPDAGGRMVIGGYEDNTLPFGDGGIPGEFVRQLLPDNMDRFLPLAERAGQVTPIMNEVGIRQMINGPIPYSADGDFVMGWAPEFDNLMMATGFLYGIAAGGGAGEMIAQWIVEGRPELDLWPLDVRRFGAHHGTRAFMYPRAVEHYAHHYKMRYPGQEAASARNLRHSPLYQRLKDNGAVYGSKNGWERPLWFAPEGVEPVDQLDFIDPGWRRFAAAEHAAVREGVALIDQSSFAKFELFGPGALDLLQSLAACNMDRPDGSVIYAQFCNPNGGIEADLTITRMARDHFYIVTGAGFGTHDSDWIRRHMPRDGSVHLVEVTSARAVINICGPRARDVLQAVCEENVTNDAFPFATAREVAIGAAPVRAIRIGYVGELGWELHIP
;
A
#
# COMPACT_ATOMS: atom_id res chain seq x y z
N MET A 1 -2.44 6.85 -31.72
CA MET A 1 -3.65 7.47 -32.29
C MET A 1 -4.80 7.09 -31.38
N LEU A 2 -5.03 7.91 -30.35
CA LEU A 2 -6.20 7.81 -29.48
C LEU A 2 -7.25 8.76 -30.05
N ASP A 3 -8.47 8.25 -30.14
CA ASP A 3 -9.61 8.87 -30.81
C ASP A 3 -10.10 10.06 -29.96
N GLU A 4 -9.66 11.27 -30.32
CA GLU A 4 -10.25 12.52 -29.84
C GLU A 4 -11.66 12.66 -30.41
N ARG A 5 -12.65 12.06 -29.73
CA ARG A 5 -14.05 12.40 -30.02
C ARG A 5 -14.33 13.81 -29.52
N PHE A 6 -14.19 14.75 -30.45
CA PHE A 6 -14.59 16.14 -30.34
C PHE A 6 -16.03 16.28 -29.82
N VAL A 7 -16.14 17.15 -28.83
CA VAL A 7 -17.37 17.71 -28.27
C VAL A 7 -18.16 18.42 -29.37
N SER A 8 -19.40 17.99 -29.58
CA SER A 8 -20.45 18.88 -30.12
C SER A 8 -21.76 18.55 -29.40
N GLY A 9 -22.29 19.56 -28.69
CA GLY A 9 -23.47 19.48 -27.84
C GLY A 9 -23.13 19.37 -26.35
N ALA A 10 -23.07 20.51 -25.66
CA ALA A 10 -23.14 20.53 -24.20
C ALA A 10 -24.54 20.05 -23.78
N CYS A 11 -24.70 18.73 -23.68
CA CYS A 11 -25.84 18.14 -23.01
C CYS A 11 -25.62 18.40 -21.52
N VAL A 12 -26.44 19.29 -20.93
CA VAL A 12 -26.47 19.52 -19.48
C VAL A 12 -26.66 18.17 -18.80
N ALA A 13 -25.83 17.84 -17.81
CA ALA A 13 -25.99 16.58 -17.10
C ALA A 13 -27.34 16.55 -16.37
N ASP A 14 -27.92 15.36 -16.27
CA ASP A 14 -29.24 15.18 -15.65
C ASP A 14 -29.20 15.48 -14.13
N HIS A 15 -28.01 15.32 -13.54
CA HIS A 15 -27.76 15.44 -12.11
C HIS A 15 -26.40 16.14 -11.84
N SER A 16 -26.22 16.61 -10.60
CA SER A 16 -24.96 17.18 -10.12
C SER A 16 -24.58 16.54 -8.79
N ALA A 17 -23.30 16.22 -8.61
CA ALA A 17 -22.73 15.74 -7.35
C ALA A 17 -21.44 16.51 -7.05
N LYS A 18 -21.34 17.10 -5.86
CA LYS A 18 -20.06 17.66 -5.40
C LYS A 18 -19.07 16.51 -5.19
N HIS A 19 -19.52 15.45 -4.52
CA HIS A 19 -18.72 14.26 -4.25
C HIS A 19 -19.46 13.02 -4.74
N LEU A 20 -18.97 12.41 -5.82
CA LEU A 20 -19.53 11.17 -6.36
C LEU A 20 -18.72 9.96 -5.91
N VAL A 21 -19.32 9.09 -5.09
CA VAL A 21 -18.72 7.84 -4.63
C VAL A 21 -19.22 6.68 -5.48
N ILE A 22 -18.30 5.92 -6.08
CA ILE A 22 -18.63 4.77 -6.93
C ILE A 22 -18.36 3.47 -6.15
N GLY A 23 -19.42 2.76 -5.79
CA GLY A 23 -19.40 1.48 -5.07
C GLY A 23 -20.06 1.54 -3.70
N GLY A 24 -21.09 0.71 -3.50
CA GLY A 24 -21.88 0.57 -2.27
C GLY A 24 -21.40 -0.51 -1.30
N GLY A 25 -20.09 -0.79 -1.32
CA GLY A 25 -19.43 -1.62 -0.30
C GLY A 25 -19.10 -0.83 0.97
N ILE A 26 -18.54 -1.50 1.97
CA ILE A 26 -18.21 -0.90 3.29
C ILE A 26 -17.44 0.42 3.18
N ILE A 27 -16.47 0.50 2.26
CA ILE A 27 -15.61 1.67 2.08
C ILE A 27 -16.39 2.84 1.48
N GLY A 28 -17.14 2.61 0.39
CA GLY A 28 -17.91 3.68 -0.24
C GLY A 28 -19.00 4.22 0.67
N CYS A 29 -19.73 3.34 1.37
CA CYS A 29 -20.71 3.75 2.38
C CYS A 29 -20.05 4.58 3.49
N SER A 30 -18.87 4.18 3.96
CA SER A 30 -18.13 4.91 5.01
C SER A 30 -17.66 6.29 4.55
N VAL A 31 -17.12 6.40 3.33
CA VAL A 31 -16.75 7.69 2.74
C VAL A 31 -17.96 8.61 2.63
N ALA A 32 -19.09 8.12 2.11
CA ALA A 32 -20.32 8.90 2.01
C ALA A 32 -20.85 9.33 3.39
N TYR A 33 -20.79 8.44 4.38
CA TYR A 33 -21.15 8.74 5.77
C TYR A 33 -20.29 9.88 6.34
N HIS A 34 -18.97 9.80 6.22
CA HIS A 34 -18.07 10.80 6.80
C HIS A 34 -18.15 12.14 6.07
N LEU A 35 -18.25 12.16 4.74
CA LEU A 35 -18.47 13.41 4.00
C LEU A 35 -19.77 14.10 4.44
N ALA A 36 -20.89 13.37 4.44
CA ALA A 36 -22.18 13.93 4.82
C ALA A 36 -22.21 14.37 6.30
N ARG A 37 -21.65 13.56 7.22
CA ARG A 37 -21.54 13.89 8.65
C ARG A 37 -20.68 15.12 8.91
N ASN A 38 -19.69 15.39 8.07
CA ASN A 38 -18.85 16.59 8.14
C ASN A 38 -19.54 17.83 7.53
N GLY A 39 -20.80 17.71 7.08
CA GLY A 39 -21.60 18.81 6.55
C GLY A 39 -21.39 19.07 5.05
N GLU A 40 -20.72 18.16 4.33
CA GLU A 40 -20.58 18.30 2.88
C GLU A 40 -21.91 18.05 2.17
N GLU A 41 -22.36 19.03 1.39
CA GLU A 41 -23.54 18.92 0.54
C GLU A 41 -23.22 18.23 -0.81
N GLY A 42 -24.24 17.67 -1.46
CA GLY A 42 -24.08 17.08 -2.80
C GLY A 42 -23.25 15.79 -2.81
N VAL A 43 -23.29 15.01 -1.72
CA VAL A 43 -22.69 13.68 -1.63
C VAL A 43 -23.62 12.66 -2.26
N VAL A 44 -23.17 11.99 -3.33
CA VAL A 44 -23.93 10.97 -4.06
C VAL A 44 -23.13 9.68 -4.09
N LEU A 45 -23.73 8.57 -3.65
CA LEU A 45 -23.18 7.22 -3.82
C LEU A 45 -23.94 6.48 -4.91
N LEU A 46 -23.21 5.92 -5.87
CA LEU A 46 -23.76 5.05 -6.91
C LEU A 46 -23.33 3.60 -6.69
N GLU A 47 -24.31 2.71 -6.60
CA GLU A 47 -24.12 1.27 -6.53
C GLU A 47 -24.84 0.61 -7.72
N ARG A 48 -24.11 -0.24 -8.45
CA ARG A 48 -24.61 -0.89 -9.67
C ARG A 48 -25.73 -1.90 -9.40
N ALA A 49 -25.71 -2.54 -8.23
CA ALA A 49 -26.67 -3.52 -7.77
C ALA A 49 -27.28 -3.07 -6.44
N GLY A 50 -27.27 -3.92 -5.41
CA GLY A 50 -27.59 -3.56 -4.03
C GLY A 50 -26.34 -3.19 -3.23
N LEU A 51 -26.52 -2.48 -2.12
CA LEU A 51 -25.45 -2.28 -1.15
C LEU A 51 -24.90 -3.62 -0.68
N THR A 52 -23.61 -3.67 -0.37
CA THR A 52 -22.86 -4.86 0.11
C THR A 52 -22.57 -5.94 -0.94
N GLU A 53 -23.17 -5.91 -2.13
CA GLU A 53 -23.20 -7.02 -3.11
C GLU A 53 -21.86 -7.33 -3.82
N GLY A 54 -20.77 -6.68 -3.39
CA GLY A 54 -19.39 -7.03 -3.72
C GLY A 54 -18.75 -7.99 -2.71
N ALA A 55 -17.54 -7.67 -2.23
CA ALA A 55 -16.83 -8.48 -1.23
C ALA A 55 -17.40 -8.35 0.21
N THR A 56 -18.18 -7.31 0.48
CA THR A 56 -18.62 -6.97 1.84
C THR A 56 -19.55 -8.02 2.44
N TRP A 57 -20.56 -8.51 1.69
CA TRP A 57 -21.59 -9.40 2.25
C TRP A 57 -21.06 -10.78 2.68
N HIS A 58 -19.98 -11.25 2.06
CA HIS A 58 -19.37 -12.56 2.35
C HIS A 58 -18.03 -12.42 3.08
N ALA A 59 -17.72 -11.25 3.63
CA ALA A 59 -16.56 -11.13 4.50
C ALA A 59 -16.77 -11.97 5.78
N ALA A 60 -15.69 -12.53 6.33
CA ALA A 60 -15.81 -13.30 7.56
C ALA A 60 -16.26 -12.42 8.75
N GLY A 61 -15.89 -11.14 8.81
CA GLY A 61 -16.33 -10.21 9.86
C GLY A 61 -15.43 -10.09 11.10
N LEU A 62 -14.17 -10.53 10.99
CA LEU A 62 -13.17 -10.30 12.04
C LEU A 62 -12.69 -8.83 12.02
N VAL A 63 -12.66 -8.19 13.19
CA VAL A 63 -12.19 -6.81 13.37
C VAL A 63 -10.97 -6.82 14.27
N GLY A 64 -9.79 -6.74 13.66
CA GLY A 64 -8.51 -6.61 14.36
C GLY A 64 -7.81 -5.30 14.04
N GLN A 65 -7.32 -4.58 15.06
CA GLN A 65 -6.81 -3.21 14.91
C GLN A 65 -5.31 -3.12 14.55
N LEU A 66 -4.48 -4.04 15.03
CA LEU A 66 -3.02 -3.93 14.92
C LEU A 66 -2.52 -4.09 13.48
N ARG A 67 -1.70 -3.15 13.00
CA ARG A 67 -1.00 -3.20 11.70
C ARG A 67 0.47 -2.86 11.86
N GLN A 68 1.26 -3.10 10.81
CA GLN A 68 2.71 -2.85 10.82
C GLN A 68 3.06 -1.35 10.92
N SER A 69 2.17 -0.47 10.48
CA SER A 69 2.31 0.98 10.61
C SER A 69 1.51 1.51 11.80
N SER A 70 2.09 2.49 12.49
CA SER A 70 1.49 3.19 13.62
C SER A 70 0.20 3.90 13.24
N ASN A 71 0.23 4.66 12.15
CA ASN A 71 -0.89 5.46 11.69
C ASN A 71 -1.98 4.59 11.06
N THR A 72 -1.62 3.49 10.39
CA THR A 72 -2.61 2.50 9.96
C THR A 72 -3.31 1.88 11.18
N THR A 73 -2.58 1.54 12.24
CA THR A 73 -3.20 1.05 13.49
C THR A 73 -4.12 2.09 14.11
N ARG A 74 -3.70 3.36 14.17
CA ARG A 74 -4.53 4.47 14.67
C ARG A 74 -5.79 4.67 13.84
N MET A 75 -5.70 4.54 12.52
CA MET A 75 -6.87 4.57 11.63
C MET A 75 -7.85 3.44 11.97
N LEU A 76 -7.38 2.21 12.19
CA LEU A 76 -8.26 1.11 12.56
C LEU A 76 -8.87 1.26 13.96
N LYS A 77 -8.16 1.89 14.90
CA LYS A 77 -8.76 2.30 16.20
C LYS A 77 -9.95 3.25 16.00
N ARG A 78 -9.89 4.15 15.01
CA ARG A 78 -11.02 5.01 14.65
C ARG A 78 -12.20 4.22 14.08
N SER A 79 -11.96 3.13 13.32
CA SER A 79 -13.02 2.20 12.91
C SER A 79 -13.76 1.61 14.10
N VAL A 80 -13.03 1.04 15.07
CA VAL A 80 -13.64 0.45 16.28
C VAL A 80 -14.42 1.50 17.07
N ALA A 81 -13.83 2.69 17.25
CA ALA A 81 -14.50 3.79 17.95
C ALA A 81 -15.79 4.25 17.24
N MET A 82 -15.82 4.22 15.90
CA MET A 82 -17.04 4.47 15.14
C MET A 82 -18.07 3.37 15.35
N TYR A 83 -17.67 2.10 15.28
CA TYR A 83 -18.59 0.95 15.43
C TYR A 83 -19.24 0.93 16.81
N ASP A 84 -18.50 1.33 17.85
CA ASP A 84 -19.02 1.47 19.21
C ASP A 84 -20.21 2.43 19.34
N ARG A 85 -20.27 3.48 18.51
CA ARG A 85 -21.30 4.53 18.60
C ARG A 85 -22.36 4.44 17.51
N LEU A 86 -22.09 3.72 16.42
CA LEU A 86 -22.94 3.73 15.22
C LEU A 86 -24.35 3.19 15.48
N GLN A 87 -24.50 2.20 16.36
CA GLN A 87 -25.82 1.65 16.70
C GLN A 87 -26.70 2.70 17.40
N GLU A 88 -26.14 3.47 18.34
CA GLU A 88 -26.86 4.55 19.02
C GLU A 88 -27.24 5.67 18.05
N GLU A 89 -26.37 5.96 17.08
CA GLU A 89 -26.59 6.99 16.08
C GLU A 89 -27.70 6.61 15.07
N THR A 90 -27.74 5.35 14.64
CA THR A 90 -28.58 4.89 13.53
C THR A 90 -29.82 4.13 13.97
N GLY A 91 -29.83 3.60 15.20
CA GLY A 91 -30.86 2.68 15.69
C GLY A 91 -30.80 1.28 15.07
N MET A 92 -29.80 0.99 14.24
CA MET A 92 -29.65 -0.31 13.57
C MET A 92 -28.65 -1.19 14.33
N SER A 93 -29.07 -2.42 14.66
CA SER A 93 -28.16 -3.44 15.19
C SER A 93 -27.41 -4.13 14.06
N PHE A 94 -26.12 -4.41 14.28
CA PHE A 94 -25.21 -5.07 13.31
C PHE A 94 -24.25 -6.05 13.99
N ASP A 95 -24.64 -6.55 15.17
CA ASP A 95 -23.92 -7.57 15.94
C ASP A 95 -22.43 -7.27 16.19
N TRP A 96 -22.09 -6.00 16.43
CA TRP A 96 -20.74 -5.62 16.86
C TRP A 96 -20.49 -6.07 18.29
N LYS A 97 -19.48 -6.94 18.46
CA LYS A 97 -19.08 -7.48 19.76
C LYS A 97 -17.58 -7.37 19.94
N LYS A 98 -17.16 -6.63 20.98
CA LYS A 98 -15.76 -6.54 21.43
C LYS A 98 -15.40 -7.74 22.31
N VAL A 99 -15.35 -8.90 21.68
CA VAL A 99 -14.98 -10.18 22.32
C VAL A 99 -13.46 -10.38 22.44
N GLY A 100 -12.67 -9.45 21.93
CA GLY A 100 -11.22 -9.55 21.84
C GLY A 100 -10.74 -10.40 20.66
N SER A 101 -9.42 -10.40 20.46
CA SER A 101 -8.76 -11.29 19.51
C SER A 101 -7.53 -11.95 20.12
N LEU A 102 -7.39 -13.25 19.85
CA LEU A 102 -6.31 -14.10 20.30
C LEU A 102 -5.45 -14.51 19.09
N ARG A 103 -4.14 -14.30 19.18
CA ARG A 103 -3.17 -14.73 18.18
C ARG A 103 -2.17 -15.68 18.82
N LEU A 104 -2.24 -16.97 18.45
CA LEU A 104 -1.37 -18.00 18.99
C LEU A 104 0.06 -17.85 18.45
N ALA A 105 1.03 -18.27 19.27
CA ALA A 105 2.43 -18.42 18.89
C ALA A 105 2.89 -19.82 19.29
N ALA A 106 3.06 -20.70 18.29
CA ALA A 106 3.45 -22.09 18.53
C ALA A 106 4.98 -22.32 18.45
N THR A 107 5.75 -21.28 18.11
CA THR A 107 7.22 -21.36 18.01
C THR A 107 7.87 -20.19 18.73
N ARG A 108 9.15 -20.37 19.09
CA ARG A 108 9.96 -19.32 19.71
C ARG A 108 10.08 -18.08 18.82
N GLU A 109 10.20 -18.26 17.51
CA GLU A 109 10.26 -17.16 16.54
C GLU A 109 8.94 -16.38 16.51
N ARG A 110 7.79 -17.07 16.59
CA ARG A 110 6.49 -16.40 16.71
C ARG A 110 6.32 -15.66 18.01
N MET A 111 6.88 -16.17 19.10
CA MET A 111 6.93 -15.42 20.35
C MET A 111 7.79 -14.15 20.24
N LEU A 112 8.86 -14.16 19.46
CA LEU A 112 9.65 -12.95 19.18
C LEU A 112 8.86 -11.95 18.32
N GLU A 113 8.20 -12.41 17.26
CA GLU A 113 7.30 -11.60 16.43
C GLU A 113 6.21 -10.95 17.31
N ALA A 114 5.53 -11.74 18.14
CA ALA A 114 4.47 -11.27 19.04
C ALA A 114 4.99 -10.25 20.06
N LYS A 115 6.17 -10.45 20.66
CA LYS A 115 6.80 -9.47 21.58
C LYS A 115 7.08 -8.13 20.89
N ARG A 116 7.58 -8.16 19.65
CA ARG A 116 7.83 -6.96 18.84
C ARG A 116 6.53 -6.23 18.52
N LEU A 117 5.50 -6.98 18.12
CA LEU A 117 4.15 -6.46 17.87
C LEU A 117 3.53 -5.83 19.13
N THR A 118 3.67 -6.46 20.30
CA THR A 118 3.20 -5.93 21.58
C THR A 118 3.90 -4.64 21.96
N THR A 119 5.22 -4.54 21.75
CA THR A 119 5.97 -3.30 21.98
C THR A 119 5.45 -2.17 21.11
N MET A 120 5.22 -2.46 19.83
CA MET A 120 4.67 -1.52 18.85
C MET A 120 3.22 -1.11 19.18
N ALA A 121 2.36 -2.05 19.58
CA ALA A 121 0.98 -1.76 19.98
C ALA A 121 0.95 -0.78 21.17
N ARG A 122 1.77 -1.04 22.19
CA ARG A 122 1.89 -0.19 23.38
C ARG A 122 2.40 1.20 23.06
N SER A 123 3.36 1.36 22.13
CA SER A 123 3.85 2.69 21.74
C SER A 123 2.78 3.57 21.08
N PHE A 124 1.66 3.01 20.63
CA PHE A 124 0.56 3.74 20.00
C PHE A 124 -0.76 3.67 20.81
N GLY A 125 -0.68 3.24 22.08
CA GLY A 125 -1.80 3.16 23.00
C GLY A 125 -2.85 2.12 22.59
N LEU A 126 -2.45 1.03 21.94
CA LEU A 126 -3.28 -0.17 21.77
C LEU A 126 -2.86 -1.19 22.82
N GLU A 127 -3.81 -1.62 23.64
CA GLU A 127 -3.59 -2.66 24.63
C GLU A 127 -3.40 -4.01 23.94
N MET A 128 -2.26 -4.64 24.21
CA MET A 128 -1.91 -5.97 23.75
C MET A 128 -1.15 -6.67 24.86
N GLU A 129 -1.64 -7.84 25.23
CA GLU A 129 -1.13 -8.65 26.32
C GLU A 129 -0.46 -9.90 25.75
N MET A 130 0.73 -10.21 26.26
CA MET A 130 1.31 -11.54 26.05
C MET A 130 0.82 -12.43 27.17
N ILE A 131 0.20 -13.55 26.81
CA ILE A 131 -0.39 -14.50 27.76
C ILE A 131 0.20 -15.89 27.56
N SER A 132 0.14 -16.69 28.61
CA SER A 132 0.56 -18.08 28.63
C SER A 132 -0.39 -18.97 27.79
N PRO A 133 0.08 -20.17 27.38
CA PRO A 133 -0.78 -21.15 26.71
C PRO A 133 -2.02 -21.52 27.54
N ARG A 134 -1.89 -21.55 28.88
CA ARG A 134 -3.01 -21.85 29.77
C ARG A 134 -4.06 -20.75 29.77
N GLU A 135 -3.64 -19.49 29.90
CA GLU A 135 -4.56 -18.34 29.82
C GLU A 135 -5.24 -18.26 28.45
N ALA A 136 -4.52 -18.59 27.36
CA ALA A 136 -5.10 -18.68 26.02
C ALA A 136 -6.21 -19.75 25.95
N LYS A 137 -6.03 -20.91 26.60
CA LYS A 137 -7.08 -21.94 26.69
C LYS A 137 -8.23 -21.53 27.58
N ASP A 138 -7.97 -20.86 28.69
CA ASP A 138 -9.03 -20.36 29.56
C ASP A 138 -9.92 -19.34 28.82
N LEU A 139 -9.36 -18.55 27.89
CA LEU A 139 -10.11 -17.66 26.99
C LEU A 139 -10.79 -18.39 25.81
N PHE A 140 -10.17 -19.43 25.26
CA PHE A 140 -10.71 -20.23 24.15
C PHE A 140 -10.65 -21.73 24.49
N PRO A 141 -11.64 -22.27 25.24
CA PRO A 141 -11.56 -23.62 25.82
C PRO A 141 -11.45 -24.80 24.84
N TYR A 142 -11.73 -24.56 23.55
CA TYR A 142 -11.63 -25.57 22.50
C TYR A 142 -10.23 -25.76 21.93
N ILE A 143 -9.24 -24.95 22.34
CA ILE A 143 -7.86 -25.18 21.93
C ILE A 143 -7.21 -26.28 22.78
N ASP A 144 -6.35 -27.07 22.15
CA ASP A 144 -5.31 -27.84 22.81
C ASP A 144 -4.07 -26.95 22.96
N GLU A 145 -3.63 -26.71 24.21
CA GLU A 145 -2.48 -25.87 24.50
C GLU A 145 -1.13 -26.57 24.24
N THR A 146 -1.15 -27.86 23.92
CA THR A 146 0.06 -28.65 23.64
C THR A 146 0.81 -28.09 22.42
N GLY A 147 2.08 -27.75 22.61
CA GLY A 147 2.92 -27.17 21.55
C GLY A 147 2.63 -25.70 21.24
N ILE A 148 1.90 -25.00 22.11
CA ILE A 148 1.78 -23.55 22.08
C ILE A 148 2.82 -22.96 23.05
N GLU A 149 3.61 -21.99 22.60
CA GLU A 149 4.61 -21.29 23.43
C GLU A 149 3.99 -20.10 24.18
N GLY A 150 2.94 -19.51 23.61
CA GLY A 150 2.14 -18.45 24.22
C GLY A 150 1.16 -17.86 23.21
N ALA A 151 0.55 -16.74 23.58
CA ALA A 151 -0.32 -16.01 22.68
C ALA A 151 -0.26 -14.51 22.92
N ALA A 152 -0.74 -13.74 21.96
CA ALA A 152 -1.06 -12.33 22.16
C ALA A 152 -2.57 -12.11 22.14
N TYR A 153 -3.06 -11.30 23.08
CA TYR A 153 -4.46 -10.98 23.25
C TYR A 153 -4.70 -9.48 23.15
N ILE A 154 -5.71 -9.08 22.37
CA ILE A 154 -6.14 -7.69 22.20
C ILE A 154 -7.62 -7.60 22.60
N PRO A 155 -7.95 -7.12 23.80
CA PRO A 155 -9.33 -7.13 24.32
C PRO A 155 -10.28 -6.18 23.57
N SER A 156 -9.74 -5.14 22.94
CA SER A 156 -10.54 -4.15 22.19
C SER A 156 -10.90 -4.58 20.77
N ASP A 157 -10.36 -5.70 20.28
CA ASP A 157 -10.74 -6.30 19.00
C ASP A 157 -12.07 -7.06 19.11
N GLY A 158 -12.57 -7.58 18.00
CA GLY A 158 -13.79 -8.37 18.04
C GLY A 158 -14.31 -8.83 16.68
N GLN A 159 -15.63 -8.91 16.60
CA GLN A 159 -16.34 -9.37 15.42
C GLN A 159 -17.62 -8.60 15.15
N VAL A 160 -18.08 -8.64 13.90
CA VAL A 160 -19.27 -7.93 13.43
C VAL A 160 -19.99 -8.71 12.33
N ASP A 161 -21.29 -8.45 12.12
CA ASP A 161 -21.96 -8.76 10.85
C ASP A 161 -21.57 -7.72 9.78
N PRO A 162 -20.81 -8.10 8.75
CA PRO A 162 -20.33 -7.17 7.72
C PRO A 162 -21.44 -6.47 6.94
N ALA A 163 -22.52 -7.20 6.61
CA ALA A 163 -23.61 -6.68 5.81
C ALA A 163 -24.43 -5.69 6.65
N GLY A 164 -24.80 -6.09 7.87
CA GLY A 164 -25.47 -5.23 8.85
C GLY A 164 -24.68 -3.94 9.13
N LEU A 165 -23.36 -4.05 9.32
CA LEU A 165 -22.51 -2.89 9.58
C LEU A 165 -22.55 -1.92 8.39
N CYS A 166 -22.35 -2.41 7.17
CA CYS A 166 -22.37 -1.57 5.97
C CYS A 166 -23.73 -0.87 5.78
N LEU A 167 -24.84 -1.58 6.03
CA LEU A 167 -26.18 -1.01 5.97
C LEU A 167 -26.42 0.06 7.04
N ALA A 168 -25.93 -0.15 8.27
CA ALA A 168 -26.00 0.85 9.33
C ALA A 168 -25.20 2.12 8.97
N ILE A 169 -23.99 1.97 8.41
CA ILE A 169 -23.20 3.11 7.91
C ILE A 169 -23.95 3.86 6.81
N ALA A 170 -24.53 3.14 5.84
CA ALA A 170 -25.31 3.75 4.77
C ALA A 170 -26.57 4.47 5.29
N ALA A 171 -27.21 3.94 6.32
CA ALA A 171 -28.34 4.61 6.98
C ALA A 171 -27.90 5.89 7.70
N GLY A 172 -26.74 5.87 8.37
CA GLY A 172 -26.11 7.06 8.93
C GLY A 172 -25.81 8.11 7.85
N ALA A 173 -25.26 7.68 6.70
CA ALA A 173 -24.98 8.58 5.58
C ALA A 173 -26.25 9.28 5.07
N ARG A 174 -27.35 8.52 4.89
CA ARG A 174 -28.65 9.08 4.50
C ARG A 174 -29.21 10.04 5.54
N LYS A 175 -29.07 9.71 6.83
CA LYS A 175 -29.50 10.58 7.94
C LYS A 175 -28.79 11.93 7.91
N HIS A 176 -27.53 11.97 7.45
CA HIS A 176 -26.75 13.19 7.27
C HIS A 176 -26.89 13.83 5.88
N GLY A 177 -27.75 13.31 5.01
CA GLY A 177 -28.09 13.94 3.72
C GLY A 177 -27.40 13.37 2.47
N ALA A 178 -26.67 12.25 2.56
CA ALA A 178 -26.12 11.60 1.36
C ALA A 178 -27.23 10.96 0.50
N ASP A 179 -27.17 11.16 -0.82
CA ASP A 179 -28.02 10.50 -1.81
C ASP A 179 -27.40 9.17 -2.23
N ILE A 180 -28.01 8.05 -1.82
CA ILE A 180 -27.51 6.70 -2.14
C ILE A 180 -28.43 6.05 -3.16
N ARG A 181 -27.93 5.87 -4.39
CA ARG A 181 -28.65 5.27 -5.52
C ARG A 181 -28.13 3.87 -5.84
N GLN A 182 -29.01 2.88 -5.73
CA GLN A 182 -28.77 1.47 -6.08
C GLN A 182 -29.34 1.16 -7.46
N GLY A 183 -28.85 0.12 -8.13
CA GLY A 183 -29.24 -0.19 -9.51
C GLY A 183 -28.73 0.83 -10.54
N VAL A 184 -27.69 1.61 -10.20
CA VAL A 184 -27.11 2.64 -11.07
C VAL A 184 -25.69 2.24 -11.42
N SER A 185 -25.51 1.74 -12.65
CA SER A 185 -24.19 1.34 -13.14
C SER A 185 -23.48 2.51 -13.79
N VAL A 186 -22.24 2.79 -13.38
CA VAL A 186 -21.34 3.69 -14.12
C VAL A 186 -20.95 3.04 -15.44
N LYS A 187 -21.07 3.79 -16.54
CA LYS A 187 -20.82 3.32 -17.92
C LYS A 187 -19.66 4.04 -18.59
N GLY A 188 -19.30 5.24 -18.13
CA GLY A 188 -18.20 6.01 -18.72
C GLY A 188 -17.92 7.29 -17.96
N PHE A 189 -16.85 7.97 -18.39
CA PHE A 189 -16.36 9.20 -17.82
C PHE A 189 -16.05 10.19 -18.95
N ALA A 190 -16.39 11.46 -18.76
CA ALA A 190 -15.92 12.55 -19.59
C ALA A 190 -14.93 13.42 -18.82
N ARG A 191 -13.85 13.82 -19.51
CA ARG A 191 -12.70 14.52 -18.94
C ARG A 191 -12.47 15.84 -19.68
N GLN A 192 -12.03 16.86 -18.95
CA GLN A 192 -11.48 18.10 -19.49
C GLN A 192 -10.14 18.38 -18.84
N GLY A 193 -9.06 18.49 -19.63
CA GLY A 193 -7.71 18.55 -19.05
C GLY A 193 -7.48 17.34 -18.16
N ASP A 194 -7.01 17.50 -16.92
CA ASP A 194 -6.78 16.40 -15.95
C ASP A 194 -7.94 16.19 -14.98
N ARG A 195 -9.12 16.71 -15.31
CA ARG A 195 -10.29 16.69 -14.44
C ARG A 195 -11.41 15.84 -15.04
N ILE A 196 -12.00 14.95 -14.24
CA ILE A 196 -13.26 14.30 -14.58
C ILE A 196 -14.37 15.33 -14.37
N VAL A 197 -15.12 15.65 -15.42
CA VAL A 197 -16.20 16.66 -15.35
C VAL A 197 -17.58 16.03 -15.31
N ARG A 198 -17.72 14.82 -15.89
CA ARG A 198 -19.00 14.11 -15.95
C ARG A 198 -18.82 12.60 -15.83
N VAL A 199 -19.76 11.94 -15.16
CA VAL A 199 -19.86 10.47 -15.08
C VAL A 199 -21.18 10.02 -15.71
N ASP A 200 -21.08 9.16 -16.72
CA ASP A 200 -22.24 8.61 -17.45
C ASP A 200 -22.70 7.32 -16.77
N THR A 201 -24.01 7.18 -16.55
CA THR A 201 -24.59 6.04 -15.84
C THR A 201 -25.77 5.42 -16.60
N SER A 202 -26.30 4.30 -16.11
CA SER A 202 -27.53 3.70 -16.64
C SER A 202 -28.81 4.52 -16.38
N GLN A 203 -28.75 5.56 -15.55
CA GLN A 203 -29.90 6.38 -15.17
C GLN A 203 -29.61 7.88 -15.35
N GLY A 204 -28.92 8.23 -16.44
CA GLY A 204 -28.52 9.60 -16.74
C GLY A 204 -27.07 9.90 -16.35
N SER A 205 -26.67 11.15 -16.51
CA SER A 205 -25.31 11.63 -16.29
C SER A 205 -25.21 12.56 -15.09
N PHE A 206 -24.02 12.58 -14.46
CA PHE A 206 -23.72 13.43 -13.32
C PHE A 206 -22.57 14.36 -13.64
N ASP A 207 -22.76 15.67 -13.51
CA ASP A 207 -21.65 16.62 -13.38
C ASP A 207 -21.01 16.44 -12.00
N VAL A 208 -19.67 16.43 -11.94
CA VAL A 208 -18.93 16.06 -10.72
C VAL A 208 -17.81 17.04 -10.37
N GLN A 209 -17.62 17.31 -9.08
CA GLN A 209 -16.42 17.99 -8.60
C GLN A 209 -15.34 17.02 -8.15
N ASN A 210 -15.68 16.00 -7.35
CA ASN A 210 -14.77 14.95 -6.90
C ASN A 210 -15.37 13.58 -7.19
N VAL A 211 -14.52 12.62 -7.56
CA VAL A 211 -14.91 11.22 -7.78
C VAL A 211 -14.10 10.32 -6.85
N VAL A 212 -14.78 9.44 -6.11
CA VAL A 212 -14.16 8.42 -5.27
C VAL A 212 -14.38 7.05 -5.90
N LEU A 213 -13.30 6.38 -6.30
CA LEU A 213 -13.35 5.04 -6.86
C LEU A 213 -13.24 3.97 -5.75
N ALA A 214 -14.40 3.58 -5.21
CA ALA A 214 -14.56 2.61 -4.13
C ALA A 214 -15.20 1.28 -4.60
N ALA A 215 -15.00 0.93 -5.87
CA ALA A 215 -15.71 -0.16 -6.55
C ALA A 215 -15.10 -1.55 -6.33
N GLY A 216 -14.36 -1.77 -5.24
CA GLY A 216 -13.70 -3.05 -4.93
C GLY A 216 -12.91 -3.59 -6.13
N MET A 217 -13.09 -4.87 -6.47
CA MET A 217 -12.41 -5.51 -7.61
C MET A 217 -12.74 -4.87 -8.98
N TRP A 218 -13.91 -4.24 -9.15
CA TRP A 218 -14.28 -3.52 -10.37
C TRP A 218 -13.56 -2.20 -10.58
N SER A 219 -12.86 -1.71 -9.54
CA SER A 219 -12.02 -0.51 -9.66
C SER A 219 -11.00 -0.65 -10.80
N ARG A 220 -10.51 -1.88 -11.05
CA ARG A 220 -9.57 -2.17 -12.14
C ARG A 220 -10.19 -1.94 -13.52
N GLU A 221 -11.45 -2.33 -13.73
CA GLU A 221 -12.14 -2.16 -15.01
C GLU A 221 -12.56 -0.70 -15.25
N LEU A 222 -13.10 -0.06 -14.21
CA LEU A 222 -13.44 1.37 -14.27
C LEU A 222 -12.18 2.24 -14.45
N GLY A 223 -11.09 1.91 -13.76
CA GLY A 223 -9.81 2.59 -13.93
C GLY A 223 -9.26 2.49 -15.34
N ARG A 224 -9.44 1.35 -16.04
CA ARG A 224 -9.03 1.22 -17.45
C ARG A 224 -9.76 2.19 -18.37
N GLN A 225 -11.04 2.49 -18.11
CA GLN A 225 -11.79 3.49 -18.88
C GLN A 225 -11.22 4.91 -18.70
N LEU A 226 -10.58 5.17 -17.56
CA LEU A 226 -9.87 6.40 -17.22
C LEU A 226 -8.39 6.39 -17.67
N GLY A 227 -7.94 5.34 -18.36
CA GLY A 227 -6.52 5.17 -18.74
C GLY A 227 -5.60 4.77 -17.59
N LEU A 228 -6.14 4.42 -16.42
CA LEU A 228 -5.39 4.04 -15.23
C LEU A 228 -5.11 2.55 -15.16
N ARG A 229 -3.97 2.21 -14.56
CA ARG A 229 -3.61 0.86 -14.16
C ARG A 229 -3.71 0.73 -12.65
N VAL A 230 -4.91 0.42 -12.17
CA VAL A 230 -5.15 0.26 -10.73
C VAL A 230 -4.29 -0.87 -10.16
N PRO A 231 -3.45 -0.63 -9.13
CA PRO A 231 -2.55 -1.61 -8.52
C PRO A 231 -3.30 -2.51 -7.53
N ALA A 232 -4.47 -3.02 -7.95
CA ALA A 232 -5.29 -3.96 -7.21
C ALA A 232 -5.96 -4.97 -8.16
N CYS A 233 -6.13 -6.19 -7.67
CA CYS A 233 -6.86 -7.29 -8.32
C CYS A 233 -7.59 -8.13 -7.27
N ALA A 234 -8.12 -9.29 -7.65
CA ALA A 234 -8.75 -10.22 -6.73
C ALA A 234 -8.11 -11.61 -6.81
N VAL A 235 -8.18 -12.35 -5.70
CA VAL A 235 -7.86 -13.77 -5.59
C VAL A 235 -9.00 -14.47 -4.85
N GLU A 236 -9.06 -15.79 -4.95
CA GLU A 236 -10.01 -16.58 -4.18
C GLU A 236 -9.64 -16.63 -2.68
N HIS A 237 -10.65 -16.64 -1.82
CA HIS A 237 -10.49 -16.89 -0.39
C HIS A 237 -11.63 -17.75 0.13
N GLN A 238 -11.28 -18.67 1.02
CA GLN A 238 -12.20 -19.67 1.51
C GLN A 238 -12.28 -19.72 3.03
N TYR A 239 -13.51 -19.92 3.50
CA TYR A 239 -13.80 -20.31 4.87
C TYR A 239 -15.02 -21.24 4.89
N VAL A 240 -15.13 -22.01 5.96
CA VAL A 240 -16.30 -22.85 6.23
C VAL A 240 -17.09 -22.29 7.40
N VAL A 241 -18.39 -22.51 7.38
CA VAL A 241 -19.28 -22.38 8.53
C VAL A 241 -19.54 -23.79 9.03
N THR A 242 -19.23 -24.06 10.29
CA THR A 242 -19.48 -25.37 10.89
C THR A 242 -20.96 -25.55 11.26
N GLU A 243 -21.36 -26.79 11.52
CA GLU A 243 -22.52 -27.05 12.38
C GLU A 243 -22.24 -26.54 13.82
N PRO A 244 -23.28 -26.39 14.67
CA PRO A 244 -23.09 -25.93 16.04
C PRO A 244 -22.09 -26.78 16.82
N TRP A 245 -21.17 -26.12 17.53
CA TRP A 245 -20.21 -26.79 18.41
C TRP A 245 -20.89 -27.26 19.69
N ALA A 246 -20.25 -28.20 20.41
CA ALA A 246 -20.67 -28.58 21.76
C ALA A 246 -20.66 -27.34 22.67
N ALA A 247 -21.67 -27.14 23.53
CA ALA A 247 -21.91 -25.91 24.30
C ALA A 247 -22.08 -24.62 23.45
N PRO A 248 -23.15 -24.52 22.62
CA PRO A 248 -23.43 -23.36 21.77
C PRO A 248 -23.39 -22.00 22.46
N GLU A 249 -23.76 -21.96 23.74
CA GLU A 249 -23.76 -20.76 24.59
C GLU A 249 -22.35 -20.22 24.84
N LEU A 250 -21.34 -21.09 24.92
CA LEU A 250 -19.95 -20.70 25.13
C LEU A 250 -19.38 -20.03 23.88
N VAL A 251 -19.71 -20.57 22.70
CA VAL A 251 -19.20 -20.09 21.41
C VAL A 251 -19.46 -18.60 21.20
N ARG A 252 -20.65 -18.12 21.59
CA ARG A 252 -21.09 -16.74 21.35
C ARG A 252 -20.13 -15.68 21.88
N ASP A 253 -19.51 -15.96 23.03
CA ASP A 253 -18.73 -14.99 23.79
C ASP A 253 -17.21 -15.24 23.67
N LEU A 254 -16.79 -16.19 22.81
CA LEU A 254 -15.37 -16.45 22.54
C LEU A 254 -14.69 -15.29 21.82
N PRO A 255 -13.41 -15.02 22.10
CA PRO A 255 -12.61 -14.13 21.26
C PRO A 255 -12.46 -14.71 19.85
N THR A 256 -12.19 -13.84 18.88
CA THR A 256 -11.70 -14.32 17.58
C THR A 256 -10.32 -14.96 17.76
N LEU A 257 -10.02 -16.01 17.01
CA LEU A 257 -8.74 -16.73 17.11
C LEU A 257 -7.98 -16.69 15.79
N ARG A 258 -6.66 -16.56 15.86
CA ARG A 258 -5.74 -16.72 14.74
C ARG A 258 -4.60 -17.64 15.15
N ASP A 259 -4.32 -18.66 14.35
CA ASP A 259 -3.12 -19.48 14.46
C ASP A 259 -2.30 -19.33 13.17
N PRO A 260 -1.29 -18.44 13.18
CA PRO A 260 -0.45 -18.20 12.01
C PRO A 260 0.42 -19.40 11.62
N GLU A 261 0.72 -20.33 12.53
CA GLU A 261 1.55 -21.51 12.23
C GLU A 261 0.73 -22.58 11.50
N ARG A 262 -0.57 -22.66 11.80
CA ARG A 262 -1.53 -23.50 11.07
C ARG A 262 -2.23 -22.80 9.90
N LEU A 263 -1.98 -21.50 9.73
CA LEU A 263 -2.57 -20.62 8.70
C LEU A 263 -4.09 -20.42 8.82
N VAL A 264 -4.67 -20.56 10.02
CA VAL A 264 -6.13 -20.54 10.22
C VAL A 264 -6.60 -19.40 11.12
N TYR A 265 -7.86 -19.02 10.98
CA TYR A 265 -8.57 -18.10 11.85
C TYR A 265 -9.98 -18.60 12.16
N TYR A 266 -10.53 -18.11 13.27
CA TYR A 266 -11.84 -18.47 13.77
C TYR A 266 -12.62 -17.23 14.16
N LYS A 267 -13.92 -17.26 13.89
CA LYS A 267 -14.87 -16.25 14.33
C LYS A 267 -16.18 -16.93 14.75
N PRO A 268 -16.66 -16.72 15.98
CA PRO A 268 -17.97 -17.21 16.38
C PRO A 268 -19.07 -16.78 15.42
N ASP A 269 -20.08 -17.60 15.23
CA ASP A 269 -21.23 -17.31 14.39
C ASP A 269 -22.55 -17.69 15.06
N ALA A 270 -23.65 -17.18 14.52
CA ALA A 270 -24.97 -17.33 15.12
C ALA A 270 -25.36 -18.82 15.31
N GLY A 271 -25.97 -19.11 16.46
CA GLY A 271 -26.46 -20.45 16.80
C GLY A 271 -25.39 -21.42 17.27
N GLY A 272 -24.27 -20.92 17.81
CA GLY A 272 -23.15 -21.73 18.30
C GLY A 272 -22.26 -22.30 17.21
N ARG A 273 -22.29 -21.72 16.01
CA ARG A 273 -21.46 -22.12 14.87
C ARG A 273 -20.13 -21.39 14.91
N MET A 274 -19.17 -21.86 14.12
CA MET A 274 -17.88 -21.22 13.95
C MET A 274 -17.61 -20.98 12.47
N VAL A 275 -17.14 -19.78 12.13
CA VAL A 275 -16.52 -19.47 10.85
C VAL A 275 -15.03 -19.78 10.96
N ILE A 276 -14.52 -20.61 10.06
CA ILE A 276 -13.13 -21.07 10.07
C ILE A 276 -12.55 -20.94 8.68
N GLY A 277 -11.59 -20.06 8.52
CA GLY A 277 -10.93 -19.80 7.25
C GLY A 277 -9.43 -19.76 7.43
N GLY A 278 -8.72 -19.62 6.32
CA GLY A 278 -7.26 -19.55 6.37
C GLY A 278 -6.67 -18.95 5.10
N TYR A 279 -5.34 -18.90 5.09
CA TYR A 279 -4.57 -18.39 3.96
C TYR A 279 -3.56 -19.46 3.55
N GLU A 280 -3.99 -20.31 2.64
CA GLU A 280 -3.26 -21.44 2.10
C GLU A 280 -2.40 -21.06 0.88
N ASP A 281 -1.48 -21.97 0.54
CA ASP A 281 -0.75 -21.88 -0.72
C ASP A 281 -1.67 -22.17 -1.92
N ASN A 282 -1.28 -21.71 -3.12
CA ASN A 282 -1.97 -22.01 -4.37
C ASN A 282 -3.41 -21.46 -4.49
N THR A 283 -3.71 -20.31 -3.86
CA THR A 283 -4.93 -19.58 -4.23
C THR A 283 -4.95 -19.24 -5.72
N LEU A 284 -6.15 -19.10 -6.27
CA LEU A 284 -6.35 -18.81 -7.69
C LEU A 284 -6.58 -17.31 -7.91
N PRO A 285 -5.98 -16.72 -8.96
CA PRO A 285 -6.30 -15.36 -9.36
C PRO A 285 -7.74 -15.28 -9.88
N PHE A 286 -8.46 -14.20 -9.54
CA PHE A 286 -9.81 -13.95 -10.03
C PHE A 286 -9.87 -12.69 -10.89
N GLY A 287 -10.54 -12.78 -12.03
CA GLY A 287 -10.76 -11.64 -12.93
C GLY A 287 -9.55 -11.25 -13.79
N ASP A 288 -8.55 -12.11 -13.97
CA ASP A 288 -7.37 -11.80 -14.80
C ASP A 288 -7.73 -11.48 -16.25
N GLY A 289 -8.71 -12.19 -16.82
CA GLY A 289 -9.29 -11.88 -18.14
C GLY A 289 -10.37 -10.78 -18.14
N GLY A 290 -10.65 -10.17 -16.99
CA GLY A 290 -11.88 -9.41 -16.73
C GLY A 290 -12.80 -10.18 -15.78
N ILE A 291 -13.65 -9.47 -15.04
CA ILE A 291 -14.64 -10.07 -14.15
C ILE A 291 -15.74 -10.70 -15.01
N PRO A 292 -16.08 -12.00 -14.81
CA PRO A 292 -17.04 -12.68 -15.65
C PRO A 292 -18.47 -12.19 -15.41
N GLY A 293 -19.16 -11.78 -16.48
CA GLY A 293 -20.56 -11.34 -16.44
C GLY A 293 -20.78 -10.16 -15.49
N GLU A 294 -21.96 -10.12 -14.87
CA GLU A 294 -22.29 -9.06 -13.90
C GLU A 294 -21.67 -9.32 -12.51
N PHE A 295 -21.44 -10.59 -12.14
CA PHE A 295 -20.94 -11.04 -10.83
C PHE A 295 -21.51 -10.23 -9.64
N VAL A 296 -22.79 -10.45 -9.33
CA VAL A 296 -23.51 -9.77 -8.23
C VAL A 296 -23.99 -10.81 -7.24
N ARG A 297 -23.64 -10.66 -5.95
CA ARG A 297 -23.99 -11.62 -4.89
C ARG A 297 -23.62 -13.08 -5.21
N GLN A 298 -22.50 -13.28 -5.89
CA GLN A 298 -22.04 -14.60 -6.33
C GLN A 298 -20.84 -15.04 -5.51
N LEU A 299 -20.80 -16.35 -5.26
CA LEU A 299 -19.62 -17.05 -4.76
C LEU A 299 -19.01 -17.85 -5.91
N LEU A 300 -17.73 -18.15 -5.75
CA LEU A 300 -16.99 -19.03 -6.62
C LEU A 300 -17.31 -20.50 -6.26
N PRO A 301 -17.06 -21.45 -7.17
CA PRO A 301 -17.22 -22.86 -6.85
C PRO A 301 -16.44 -23.27 -5.60
N ASP A 302 -17.04 -24.14 -4.80
CA ASP A 302 -16.37 -24.73 -3.64
C ASP A 302 -15.10 -25.48 -4.07
N ASN A 303 -14.06 -25.41 -3.24
CA ASN A 303 -12.80 -26.11 -3.48
C ASN A 303 -12.32 -26.75 -2.17
N MET A 304 -13.02 -27.81 -1.76
CA MET A 304 -12.72 -28.52 -0.51
C MET A 304 -11.32 -29.12 -0.50
N ASP A 305 -10.79 -29.56 -1.65
CA ASP A 305 -9.44 -30.11 -1.75
C ASP A 305 -8.38 -29.06 -1.39
N ARG A 306 -8.57 -27.80 -1.82
CA ARG A 306 -7.69 -26.68 -1.45
C ARG A 306 -7.82 -26.31 0.03
N PHE A 307 -9.03 -26.43 0.59
CA PHE A 307 -9.30 -26.13 1.99
C PHE A 307 -8.84 -27.25 2.96
N LEU A 308 -8.77 -28.50 2.50
CA LEU A 308 -8.46 -29.67 3.32
C LEU A 308 -7.18 -29.50 4.18
N PRO A 309 -6.04 -29.00 3.67
CA PRO A 309 -4.85 -28.77 4.49
C PRO A 309 -5.07 -27.78 5.64
N LEU A 310 -5.94 -26.78 5.46
CA LEU A 310 -6.31 -25.85 6.52
C LEU A 310 -7.18 -26.55 7.57
N ALA A 311 -8.15 -27.37 7.14
CA ALA A 311 -9.01 -28.13 8.04
C ALA A 311 -8.21 -29.13 8.88
N GLU A 312 -7.27 -29.87 8.27
CA GLU A 312 -6.39 -30.81 8.98
C GLU A 312 -5.53 -30.08 10.03
N ARG A 313 -4.97 -28.92 9.67
CA ARG A 313 -4.18 -28.10 10.60
C ARG A 313 -5.04 -27.48 11.71
N ALA A 314 -6.26 -27.04 11.41
CA ALA A 314 -7.23 -26.60 12.40
C ALA A 314 -7.56 -27.73 13.40
N GLY A 315 -7.72 -28.96 12.92
CA GLY A 315 -7.95 -30.16 13.74
C GLY A 315 -6.83 -30.49 14.74
N GLN A 316 -5.60 -30.04 14.47
CA GLN A 316 -4.46 -30.25 15.37
C GLN A 316 -4.50 -29.35 16.61
N VAL A 317 -5.04 -28.13 16.49
CA VAL A 317 -5.09 -27.14 17.59
C VAL A 317 -6.48 -27.01 18.20
N THR A 318 -7.54 -27.36 17.46
CA THR A 318 -8.93 -27.36 17.93
C THR A 318 -9.54 -28.74 17.69
N PRO A 319 -9.40 -29.71 18.62
CA PRO A 319 -9.78 -31.11 18.38
C PRO A 319 -11.23 -31.34 17.92
N ILE A 320 -12.16 -30.47 18.34
CA ILE A 320 -13.57 -30.48 17.91
C ILE A 320 -13.73 -30.42 16.38
N MET A 321 -12.76 -29.86 15.67
CA MET A 321 -12.75 -29.80 14.20
C MET A 321 -12.66 -31.15 13.52
N ASN A 322 -12.21 -32.20 14.22
CA ASN A 322 -12.17 -33.56 13.68
C ASN A 322 -13.53 -34.27 13.76
N GLU A 323 -14.52 -33.66 14.43
CA GLU A 323 -15.84 -34.26 14.69
C GLU A 323 -17.00 -33.42 14.15
N VAL A 324 -16.87 -32.09 14.15
CA VAL A 324 -17.95 -31.18 13.75
C VAL A 324 -18.20 -31.22 12.24
N GLY A 325 -19.48 -31.23 11.85
CA GLY A 325 -19.87 -31.14 10.45
C GLY A 325 -19.62 -29.75 9.85
N ILE A 326 -19.47 -29.69 8.52
CA ILE A 326 -19.44 -28.44 7.76
C ILE A 326 -20.85 -28.17 7.23
N ARG A 327 -21.40 -27.02 7.60
CA ARG A 327 -22.72 -26.56 7.13
C ARG A 327 -22.62 -25.97 5.72
N GLN A 328 -21.60 -25.15 5.49
CA GLN A 328 -21.43 -24.39 4.26
C GLN A 328 -19.97 -24.05 4.04
N MET A 329 -19.53 -24.11 2.78
CA MET A 329 -18.29 -23.48 2.32
C MET A 329 -18.61 -22.14 1.67
N ILE A 330 -17.75 -21.15 1.90
CA ILE A 330 -17.78 -19.86 1.21
C ILE A 330 -16.47 -19.74 0.46
N ASN A 331 -16.53 -19.62 -0.87
CA ASN A 331 -15.40 -19.23 -1.71
C ASN A 331 -15.70 -17.88 -2.38
N GLY A 332 -15.00 -16.83 -1.98
CA GLY A 332 -15.28 -15.46 -2.43
C GLY A 332 -14.04 -14.77 -3.00
N PRO A 333 -14.21 -13.87 -3.98
CA PRO A 333 -13.12 -13.05 -4.45
C PRO A 333 -12.80 -11.92 -3.46
N ILE A 334 -11.55 -11.87 -2.99
CA ILE A 334 -11.07 -10.81 -2.08
C ILE A 334 -10.01 -9.95 -2.77
N PRO A 335 -9.99 -8.63 -2.49
CA PRO A 335 -9.06 -7.73 -3.15
C PRO A 335 -7.64 -7.83 -2.56
N TYR A 336 -6.65 -7.77 -3.43
CA TYR A 336 -5.23 -7.62 -3.08
C TYR A 336 -4.61 -6.50 -3.91
N SER A 337 -3.75 -5.71 -3.27
CA SER A 337 -2.88 -4.76 -3.97
C SER A 337 -1.52 -5.36 -4.28
N ALA A 338 -0.70 -4.60 -5.01
CA ALA A 338 0.67 -4.96 -5.36
C ALA A 338 1.60 -5.22 -4.15
N ASP A 339 1.27 -4.71 -2.96
CA ASP A 339 2.04 -4.91 -1.73
C ASP A 339 1.24 -5.53 -0.57
N GLY A 340 -0.03 -5.88 -0.81
CA GLY A 340 -0.91 -6.48 0.18
C GLY A 340 -1.56 -5.48 1.15
N ASP A 341 -1.36 -4.16 0.97
CA ASP A 341 -2.01 -3.11 1.75
C ASP A 341 -2.98 -2.25 0.90
N PHE A 342 -3.64 -1.27 1.49
CA PHE A 342 -4.72 -0.52 0.81
C PHE A 342 -4.23 0.43 -0.26
N VAL A 343 -5.09 0.73 -1.24
CA VAL A 343 -4.84 1.73 -2.28
C VAL A 343 -5.75 2.92 -2.05
N MET A 344 -5.21 3.97 -1.44
CA MET A 344 -5.91 5.18 -1.03
C MET A 344 -5.22 6.43 -1.58
N GLY A 345 -5.93 7.55 -1.76
CA GLY A 345 -5.33 8.84 -2.11
C GLY A 345 -5.59 9.29 -3.55
N TRP A 346 -5.19 10.53 -3.86
CA TRP A 346 -5.41 11.14 -5.17
C TRP A 346 -4.58 10.44 -6.27
N ALA A 347 -5.24 10.07 -7.36
CA ALA A 347 -4.56 9.52 -8.53
C ALA A 347 -3.64 10.59 -9.17
N PRO A 348 -2.35 10.29 -9.44
CA PRO A 348 -1.41 11.26 -10.04
C PRO A 348 -1.86 11.91 -11.35
N GLU A 349 -2.66 11.20 -12.13
CA GLU A 349 -3.08 11.61 -13.47
C GLU A 349 -4.33 12.49 -13.47
N PHE A 350 -4.89 12.77 -12.28
CA PHE A 350 -6.16 13.46 -12.12
C PHE A 350 -6.15 14.49 -10.98
N ASP A 351 -6.83 15.61 -11.22
CA ASP A 351 -7.05 16.66 -10.23
C ASP A 351 -8.09 16.27 -9.17
N ASN A 352 -8.99 15.34 -9.48
CA ASN A 352 -10.20 15.09 -8.70
C ASN A 352 -10.66 13.62 -8.61
N LEU A 353 -9.74 12.67 -8.80
CA LEU A 353 -10.03 11.25 -8.62
C LEU A 353 -9.32 10.69 -7.38
N MET A 354 -10.11 10.32 -6.39
CA MET A 354 -9.68 9.69 -5.15
C MET A 354 -9.78 8.16 -5.28
N MET A 355 -8.68 7.46 -5.06
CA MET A 355 -8.64 6.00 -5.06
C MET A 355 -9.03 5.47 -3.67
N ALA A 356 -9.86 4.42 -3.64
CA ALA A 356 -10.27 3.75 -2.41
C ALA A 356 -10.54 2.26 -2.69
N THR A 357 -9.48 1.48 -2.95
CA THR A 357 -9.59 0.06 -3.33
C THR A 357 -8.47 -0.80 -2.74
N GLY A 358 -8.44 -2.10 -3.05
CA GLY A 358 -7.41 -3.03 -2.55
C GLY A 358 -7.56 -3.40 -1.06
N PHE A 359 -8.77 -3.28 -0.49
CA PHE A 359 -9.01 -3.47 0.95
C PHE A 359 -9.15 -4.94 1.36
N LEU A 360 -8.02 -5.61 1.64
CA LEU A 360 -7.98 -7.00 2.10
C LEU A 360 -8.81 -7.24 3.37
N TYR A 361 -8.73 -6.33 4.35
CA TYR A 361 -9.46 -6.38 5.61
C TYR A 361 -10.38 -5.15 5.74
N GLY A 362 -11.17 -4.91 4.70
CA GLY A 362 -12.03 -3.73 4.56
C GLY A 362 -13.07 -3.56 5.67
N ILE A 363 -13.52 -4.63 6.33
CA ILE A 363 -14.43 -4.53 7.47
C ILE A 363 -13.75 -3.92 8.69
N ALA A 364 -12.51 -4.32 8.99
CA ALA A 364 -11.75 -3.75 10.10
C ALA A 364 -11.36 -2.28 9.82
N ALA A 365 -11.07 -1.94 8.57
CA ALA A 365 -10.67 -0.60 8.17
C ALA A 365 -11.84 0.34 7.83
N GLY A 366 -13.06 -0.18 7.66
CA GLY A 366 -14.20 0.52 7.07
C GLY A 366 -14.42 1.92 7.60
N GLY A 367 -14.59 2.06 8.92
CA GLY A 367 -14.80 3.35 9.57
C GLY A 367 -13.63 4.32 9.36
N GLY A 368 -12.46 3.99 9.90
CA GLY A 368 -11.30 4.88 9.86
C GLY A 368 -10.80 5.21 8.45
N ALA A 369 -10.83 4.27 7.51
CA ALA A 369 -10.43 4.55 6.13
C ALA A 369 -11.39 5.52 5.44
N GLY A 370 -12.70 5.40 5.68
CA GLY A 370 -13.69 6.34 5.16
C GLY A 370 -13.53 7.73 5.75
N GLU A 371 -13.25 7.83 7.06
CA GLU A 371 -12.93 9.08 7.74
C GLU A 371 -11.71 9.77 7.12
N MET A 372 -10.61 9.04 6.94
CA MET A 372 -9.37 9.57 6.38
C MET A 372 -9.55 10.02 4.93
N ILE A 373 -10.30 9.28 4.11
CA ILE A 373 -10.60 9.69 2.73
C ILE A 373 -11.48 10.95 2.71
N ALA A 374 -12.52 11.02 3.53
CA ALA A 374 -13.38 12.19 3.62
C ALA A 374 -12.59 13.42 4.05
N GLN A 375 -11.72 13.29 5.06
CA GLN A 375 -10.82 14.35 5.48
C GLN A 375 -9.88 14.78 4.34
N TRP A 376 -9.29 13.83 3.62
CA TRP A 376 -8.40 14.13 2.50
C TRP A 376 -9.11 14.92 1.39
N ILE A 377 -10.37 14.61 1.12
CA ILE A 377 -11.19 15.32 0.13
C ILE A 377 -11.51 16.76 0.58
N VAL A 378 -11.85 16.95 1.85
CA VAL A 378 -12.31 18.24 2.38
C VAL A 378 -11.15 19.17 2.73
N GLU A 379 -10.11 18.65 3.37
CA GLU A 379 -8.98 19.41 3.92
C GLU A 379 -7.74 19.37 3.02
N GLY A 380 -7.79 18.61 1.93
CA GLY A 380 -6.66 18.38 1.03
C GLY A 380 -5.63 17.36 1.54
N ARG A 381 -5.74 16.91 2.80
CA ARG A 381 -4.87 15.90 3.41
C ARG A 381 -5.54 15.20 4.61
N PRO A 382 -5.14 13.98 4.98
CA PRO A 382 -5.52 13.37 6.24
C PRO A 382 -4.67 13.90 7.41
N GLU A 383 -5.20 13.84 8.63
CA GLU A 383 -4.47 14.20 9.87
C GLU A 383 -3.29 13.25 10.13
N LEU A 384 -3.48 11.98 9.77
CA LEU A 384 -2.47 10.94 9.92
C LEU A 384 -1.63 10.86 8.66
N ASP A 385 -0.31 10.67 8.79
CA ASP A 385 0.53 10.27 7.67
C ASP A 385 0.16 8.84 7.25
N LEU A 386 -0.43 8.72 6.05
CA LEU A 386 -0.89 7.46 5.45
C LEU A 386 -0.04 7.05 4.25
N TRP A 387 1.24 7.46 4.18
CA TRP A 387 2.15 7.04 3.11
C TRP A 387 2.11 5.52 2.77
N PRO A 388 2.05 4.59 3.74
CA PRO A 388 1.93 3.16 3.43
C PRO A 388 0.68 2.77 2.63
N LEU A 389 -0.34 3.63 2.61
CA LEU A 389 -1.62 3.42 1.95
C LEU A 389 -1.79 4.31 0.71
N ASP A 390 -0.94 5.31 0.51
CA ASP A 390 -0.99 6.26 -0.60
C ASP A 390 -0.76 5.55 -1.95
N VAL A 391 -1.62 5.80 -2.93
CA VAL A 391 -1.55 5.21 -4.29
C VAL A 391 -0.26 5.60 -5.02
N ARG A 392 0.34 6.73 -4.67
CA ARG A 392 1.56 7.28 -5.27
C ARG A 392 2.82 6.52 -4.86
N ARG A 393 2.73 5.56 -3.94
CA ARG A 393 3.84 4.62 -3.68
C ARG A 393 4.04 3.61 -4.83
N PHE A 394 3.07 3.51 -5.74
CA PHE A 394 3.12 2.61 -6.89
C PHE A 394 3.52 3.34 -8.19
N GLY A 395 4.43 2.74 -8.96
CA GLY A 395 4.63 3.04 -10.38
C GLY A 395 3.70 2.26 -11.32
N ALA A 396 3.63 2.66 -12.59
CA ALA A 396 2.70 2.12 -13.60
C ALA A 396 2.78 0.60 -13.84
N HIS A 397 3.93 -0.03 -13.58
CA HIS A 397 4.10 -1.48 -13.76
C HIS A 397 3.35 -2.29 -12.68
N HIS A 398 3.15 -1.74 -11.49
CA HIS A 398 2.47 -2.44 -10.40
C HIS A 398 1.04 -2.82 -10.81
N GLY A 399 0.32 -1.97 -11.54
CA GLY A 399 -1.02 -2.29 -12.03
C GLY A 399 -1.10 -3.21 -13.25
N THR A 400 0.02 -3.68 -13.81
CA THR A 400 0.00 -4.61 -14.95
C THR A 400 -0.46 -6.00 -14.53
N ARG A 401 -1.06 -6.77 -15.45
CA ARG A 401 -1.52 -8.15 -15.14
C ARG A 401 -0.36 -9.06 -14.73
N ALA A 402 0.74 -9.00 -15.47
CA ALA A 402 1.95 -9.80 -15.24
C ALA A 402 2.60 -9.53 -13.88
N PHE A 403 2.42 -8.33 -13.32
CA PHE A 403 2.84 -8.01 -11.95
C PHE A 403 1.77 -8.41 -10.93
N MET A 404 0.55 -7.90 -11.10
CA MET A 404 -0.49 -7.95 -10.07
C MET A 404 -0.86 -9.37 -9.64
N TYR A 405 -1.15 -10.26 -10.58
CA TYR A 405 -1.74 -11.56 -10.24
C TYR A 405 -0.76 -12.51 -9.56
N PRO A 406 0.47 -12.72 -10.08
CA PRO A 406 1.46 -13.52 -9.35
C PRO A 406 1.76 -12.93 -7.97
N ARG A 407 1.82 -11.60 -7.85
CA ARG A 407 2.11 -10.93 -6.58
C ARG A 407 0.98 -11.05 -5.57
N ALA A 408 -0.27 -10.96 -6.02
CA ALA A 408 -1.42 -11.16 -5.15
C ALA A 408 -1.52 -12.60 -4.62
N VAL A 409 -1.23 -13.60 -5.48
CA VAL A 409 -1.18 -15.02 -5.06
C VAL A 409 -0.08 -15.24 -4.02
N GLU A 410 1.10 -14.66 -4.22
CA GLU A 410 2.18 -14.71 -3.23
C GLU A 410 1.79 -14.06 -1.90
N HIS A 411 1.25 -12.83 -1.94
CA HIS A 411 0.84 -12.12 -0.72
C HIS A 411 -0.29 -12.82 0.03
N TYR A 412 -1.20 -13.48 -0.68
CA TYR A 412 -2.21 -14.34 -0.07
C TYR A 412 -1.56 -15.47 0.71
N ALA A 413 -0.71 -16.26 0.04
CA ALA A 413 -0.01 -17.38 0.63
C ALA A 413 0.88 -16.98 1.83
N HIS A 414 1.36 -15.74 1.87
CA HIS A 414 2.22 -15.21 2.93
C HIS A 414 1.46 -14.45 4.03
N HIS A 415 0.13 -14.37 3.99
CA HIS A 415 -0.64 -13.56 4.95
C HIS A 415 -0.36 -13.94 6.41
N TYR A 416 -0.17 -15.23 6.68
CA TYR A 416 0.18 -15.74 8.01
C TYR A 416 1.59 -16.30 8.16
N LYS A 417 2.34 -16.47 7.06
CA LYS A 417 3.73 -16.92 7.14
C LYS A 417 4.60 -15.94 7.92
N MET A 418 5.73 -16.42 8.43
CA MET A 418 6.66 -15.57 9.18
C MET A 418 7.17 -14.48 8.26
N ARG A 419 7.16 -13.23 8.73
CA ARG A 419 7.71 -12.10 7.99
C ARG A 419 8.89 -11.49 8.72
N TYR A 420 10.09 -11.87 8.28
CA TYR A 420 11.31 -11.31 8.82
C TYR A 420 11.56 -9.88 8.31
N PRO A 421 12.18 -9.00 9.11
CA PRO A 421 12.63 -7.70 8.63
C PRO A 421 13.56 -7.86 7.42
N GLY A 422 13.30 -7.11 6.34
CA GLY A 422 14.07 -7.20 5.10
C GLY A 422 13.59 -8.26 4.11
N GLN A 423 12.60 -9.09 4.46
CA GLN A 423 12.09 -10.10 3.55
C GLN A 423 11.51 -9.49 2.26
N GLU A 424 12.02 -9.99 1.14
CA GLU A 424 11.62 -9.59 -0.21
C GLU A 424 10.58 -10.56 -0.79
N ALA A 425 9.73 -10.04 -1.67
CA ALA A 425 8.86 -10.87 -2.49
C ALA A 425 9.67 -11.60 -3.58
N ALA A 426 9.29 -12.85 -3.84
CA ALA A 426 9.89 -13.70 -4.86
C ALA A 426 9.22 -13.54 -6.23
N SER A 427 7.92 -13.24 -6.29
CA SER A 427 7.20 -13.06 -7.55
C SER A 427 7.49 -11.70 -8.21
N ALA A 428 7.32 -11.63 -9.53
CA ALA A 428 7.39 -10.37 -10.31
C ALA A 428 8.69 -9.56 -10.09
N ARG A 429 9.83 -10.25 -10.00
CA ARG A 429 11.19 -9.70 -9.90
C ARG A 429 11.83 -9.48 -11.27
N ASN A 430 12.99 -8.84 -11.31
CA ASN A 430 13.80 -8.62 -12.51
C ASN A 430 13.11 -7.77 -13.60
N LEU A 431 12.40 -6.72 -13.19
CA LEU A 431 11.70 -5.83 -14.13
C LEU A 431 12.60 -4.72 -14.67
N ARG A 432 13.51 -4.21 -13.83
CA ARG A 432 14.47 -3.15 -14.18
C ARG A 432 15.83 -3.51 -13.61
N HIS A 433 16.84 -3.53 -14.47
CA HIS A 433 18.23 -3.79 -14.12
C HIS A 433 19.06 -2.56 -14.42
N SER A 434 20.01 -2.24 -13.55
CA SER A 434 21.07 -1.30 -13.90
C SER A 434 22.02 -1.95 -14.92
N PRO A 435 22.81 -1.15 -15.65
CA PRO A 435 23.89 -1.68 -16.49
C PRO A 435 24.93 -2.51 -15.71
N LEU A 436 24.98 -2.37 -14.37
CA LEU A 436 25.90 -3.10 -13.50
C LEU A 436 25.33 -4.41 -12.96
N TYR A 437 24.04 -4.70 -13.18
CA TYR A 437 23.34 -5.80 -12.52
C TYR A 437 24.10 -7.13 -12.58
N GLN A 438 24.45 -7.58 -13.80
CA GLN A 438 25.11 -8.87 -13.97
C GLN A 438 26.52 -8.88 -13.34
N ARG A 439 27.29 -7.81 -13.53
CA ARG A 439 28.63 -7.68 -12.94
C ARG A 439 28.58 -7.75 -11.41
N LEU A 440 27.64 -7.06 -10.77
CA LEU A 440 27.50 -7.08 -9.32
C LEU A 440 27.00 -8.44 -8.83
N LYS A 441 26.08 -9.08 -9.58
CA LYS A 441 25.60 -10.44 -9.28
C LYS A 441 26.73 -11.47 -9.31
N ASP A 442 27.59 -11.40 -10.32
CA ASP A 442 28.76 -12.28 -10.45
C ASP A 442 29.79 -12.07 -9.33
N ASN A 443 29.72 -10.93 -8.63
CA ASN A 443 30.55 -10.60 -7.47
C ASN A 443 29.80 -10.75 -6.14
N GLY A 444 28.75 -11.58 -6.11
CA GLY A 444 28.07 -11.97 -4.87
C GLY A 444 26.96 -11.03 -4.41
N ALA A 445 26.50 -10.08 -5.23
CA ALA A 445 25.40 -9.20 -4.85
C ALA A 445 24.11 -9.98 -4.52
N VAL A 446 23.58 -9.75 -3.32
CA VAL A 446 22.25 -10.20 -2.90
C VAL A 446 21.25 -9.10 -3.21
N TYR A 447 20.22 -9.42 -4.00
CA TYR A 447 19.32 -8.42 -4.56
C TYR A 447 17.98 -8.32 -3.84
N GLY A 448 17.59 -7.08 -3.55
CA GLY A 448 16.23 -6.68 -3.18
C GLY A 448 15.54 -5.88 -4.28
N SER A 449 14.25 -5.59 -4.10
CA SER A 449 13.46 -4.88 -5.11
C SER A 449 12.88 -3.58 -4.60
N LYS A 450 13.02 -2.50 -5.38
CA LYS A 450 12.30 -1.25 -5.11
C LYS A 450 11.80 -0.62 -6.40
N ASN A 451 10.47 -0.43 -6.50
CA ASN A 451 9.82 0.15 -7.67
C ASN A 451 10.25 -0.50 -9.00
N GLY A 452 10.37 -1.84 -8.98
CA GLY A 452 10.77 -2.69 -10.10
C GLY A 452 12.28 -2.82 -10.32
N TRP A 453 13.12 -1.99 -9.66
CA TRP A 453 14.57 -2.11 -9.74
C TRP A 453 15.11 -3.21 -8.84
N GLU A 454 16.01 -4.02 -9.40
CA GLU A 454 16.87 -4.90 -8.63
C GLU A 454 18.05 -4.09 -8.06
N ARG A 455 18.20 -4.09 -6.74
CA ARG A 455 19.23 -3.33 -6.02
C ARG A 455 20.07 -4.26 -5.13
N PRO A 456 21.41 -4.19 -5.17
CA PRO A 456 22.24 -4.88 -4.20
C PRO A 456 21.90 -4.40 -2.78
N LEU A 457 21.63 -5.35 -1.88
CA LEU A 457 21.42 -5.11 -0.45
C LEU A 457 22.74 -5.25 0.32
N TRP A 458 23.53 -6.26 -0.04
CA TRP A 458 24.85 -6.59 0.48
C TRP A 458 25.54 -7.57 -0.48
N PHE A 459 26.83 -7.83 -0.27
CA PHE A 459 27.64 -8.72 -1.10
C PHE A 459 28.13 -9.94 -0.30
N ALA A 460 27.79 -11.13 -0.79
CA ALA A 460 28.27 -12.38 -0.23
C ALA A 460 29.72 -12.64 -0.65
N PRO A 461 30.64 -12.88 0.30
CA PRO A 461 32.02 -13.24 -0.03
C PRO A 461 32.12 -14.65 -0.60
N GLU A 462 33.28 -14.99 -1.15
CA GLU A 462 33.56 -16.34 -1.65
C GLU A 462 33.27 -17.41 -0.58
N GLY A 463 32.56 -18.47 -0.98
CA GLY A 463 32.14 -19.54 -0.09
C GLY A 463 30.85 -19.28 0.70
N VAL A 464 30.23 -18.10 0.55
CA VAL A 464 28.91 -17.78 1.12
C VAL A 464 27.88 -17.73 0.00
N GLU A 465 26.75 -18.41 0.18
CA GLU A 465 25.66 -18.37 -0.80
C GLU A 465 25.04 -16.95 -0.85
N PRO A 466 24.86 -16.35 -2.05
CA PRO A 466 24.34 -15.00 -2.22
C PRO A 466 22.80 -14.96 -2.09
N VAL A 467 22.32 -15.40 -0.93
CA VAL A 467 20.91 -15.38 -0.52
C VAL A 467 20.79 -14.70 0.83
N ASP A 468 19.68 -13.99 1.04
CA ASP A 468 19.49 -13.26 2.29
C ASP A 468 19.29 -14.22 3.47
N GLN A 469 19.95 -13.90 4.58
CA GLN A 469 19.98 -14.70 5.80
C GLN A 469 19.18 -13.96 6.88
N LEU A 470 17.85 -14.02 6.74
CA LEU A 470 16.92 -13.22 7.53
C LEU A 470 16.78 -13.75 8.97
N ASP A 471 16.79 -12.85 9.94
CA ASP A 471 16.53 -13.14 11.36
C ASP A 471 16.01 -11.88 12.07
N PHE A 472 15.38 -12.05 13.23
CA PHE A 472 14.90 -10.92 14.05
C PHE A 472 15.99 -10.23 14.88
N ILE A 473 17.04 -10.96 15.27
CA ILE A 473 18.05 -10.53 16.25
C ILE A 473 19.42 -10.37 15.59
N ASP A 474 19.90 -11.38 14.87
CA ASP A 474 21.23 -11.41 14.26
C ASP A 474 21.16 -11.86 12.79
N PRO A 475 20.63 -11.01 11.89
CA PRO A 475 20.53 -11.35 10.49
C PRO A 475 21.93 -11.51 9.87
N GLY A 476 22.11 -12.53 9.03
CA GLY A 476 23.42 -12.93 8.53
C GLY A 476 24.13 -11.90 7.67
N TRP A 477 23.40 -10.94 7.06
CA TRP A 477 23.99 -9.81 6.32
C TRP A 477 24.76 -8.83 7.22
N ARG A 478 24.44 -8.77 8.52
CA ARG A 478 25.00 -7.79 9.47
C ARG A 478 26.54 -7.84 9.53
N ARG A 479 27.11 -9.04 9.54
CA ARG A 479 28.58 -9.24 9.60
C ARG A 479 29.28 -8.83 8.30
N PHE A 480 28.60 -8.97 7.16
CA PHE A 480 29.16 -8.62 5.84
C PHE A 480 29.04 -7.12 5.57
N ALA A 481 27.91 -6.51 5.95
CA ALA A 481 27.71 -5.08 5.89
C ALA A 481 28.75 -4.29 6.71
N ALA A 482 29.26 -4.85 7.80
CA ALA A 482 30.35 -4.23 8.57
C ALA A 482 31.66 -4.13 7.76
N ALA A 483 31.97 -5.14 6.95
CA ALA A 483 33.14 -5.12 6.06
C ALA A 483 32.96 -4.11 4.91
N GLU A 484 31.76 -4.05 4.32
CA GLU A 484 31.43 -3.03 3.31
C GLU A 484 31.54 -1.61 3.89
N HIS A 485 31.04 -1.39 5.10
CA HIS A 485 31.19 -0.13 5.81
C HIS A 485 32.66 0.24 6.05
N ALA A 486 33.49 -0.71 6.49
CA ALA A 486 34.93 -0.49 6.65
C ALA A 486 35.62 -0.14 5.31
N ALA A 487 35.25 -0.82 4.22
CA ALA A 487 35.77 -0.53 2.88
C ALA A 487 35.46 0.91 2.44
N VAL A 488 34.27 1.43 2.75
CA VAL A 488 33.90 2.83 2.51
C VAL A 488 34.73 3.78 3.38
N ARG A 489 34.84 3.49 4.69
CA ARG A 489 35.50 4.39 5.66
C ARG A 489 37.01 4.45 5.52
N GLU A 490 37.65 3.36 5.15
CA GLU A 490 39.11 3.22 5.15
C GLU A 490 39.69 3.21 3.73
N GLY A 491 38.86 3.03 2.70
CA GLY A 491 39.29 2.87 1.32
C GLY A 491 38.45 3.66 0.31
N VAL A 492 37.86 2.92 -0.63
CA VAL A 492 36.98 3.42 -1.67
C VAL A 492 35.99 2.31 -2.02
N ALA A 493 34.73 2.69 -2.23
CA ALA A 493 33.69 1.78 -2.70
C ALA A 493 32.94 2.39 -3.89
N LEU A 494 32.36 1.51 -4.70
CA LEU A 494 31.41 1.86 -5.75
C LEU A 494 30.04 1.30 -5.36
N ILE A 495 29.03 2.17 -5.30
CA ILE A 495 27.66 1.79 -4.94
C ILE A 495 26.75 2.10 -6.12
N ASP A 496 26.00 1.11 -6.58
CA ASP A 496 25.01 1.29 -7.64
C ASP A 496 23.77 1.99 -7.10
N GLN A 497 23.55 3.22 -7.57
CA GLN A 497 22.40 4.05 -7.22
C GLN A 497 21.53 4.34 -8.44
N SER A 498 21.67 3.55 -9.51
CA SER A 498 20.89 3.71 -10.76
C SER A 498 19.38 3.67 -10.53
N SER A 499 18.92 3.08 -9.43
CA SER A 499 17.51 3.05 -9.06
C SER A 499 16.89 4.39 -8.63
N PHE A 500 17.68 5.42 -8.30
CA PHE A 500 17.13 6.74 -7.95
C PHE A 500 16.18 7.25 -9.02
N ALA A 501 15.07 7.85 -8.60
CA ALA A 501 14.16 8.52 -9.50
C ALA A 501 14.77 9.87 -9.89
N LYS A 502 14.77 10.17 -11.19
CA LYS A 502 15.47 11.32 -11.76
C LYS A 502 14.56 12.08 -12.69
N PHE A 503 14.60 13.40 -12.60
CA PHE A 503 13.80 14.28 -13.44
C PHE A 503 14.63 15.44 -13.96
N GLU A 504 14.29 15.92 -15.13
CA GLU A 504 14.75 17.20 -15.64
C GLU A 504 13.56 18.18 -15.61
N LEU A 505 13.77 19.35 -15.05
CA LEU A 505 12.81 20.45 -15.00
C LEU A 505 13.36 21.61 -15.84
N PHE A 506 12.60 22.04 -16.85
CA PHE A 506 13.02 23.08 -17.80
C PHE A 506 11.96 24.17 -17.96
N GLY A 507 12.40 25.34 -18.38
CA GLY A 507 11.53 26.43 -18.85
C GLY A 507 11.66 27.70 -18.01
N PRO A 508 11.23 28.85 -18.54
CA PRO A 508 11.45 30.15 -17.90
C PRO A 508 10.77 30.29 -16.54
N GLY A 509 9.76 29.48 -16.22
CA GLY A 509 9.09 29.46 -14.91
C GLY A 509 9.71 28.48 -13.91
N ALA A 510 10.75 27.72 -14.28
CA ALA A 510 11.25 26.61 -13.46
C ALA A 510 11.86 27.07 -12.13
N LEU A 511 12.63 28.16 -12.15
CA LEU A 511 13.21 28.73 -10.92
C LEU A 511 12.12 29.23 -9.98
N ASP A 512 11.14 29.98 -10.49
CA ASP A 512 10.04 30.53 -9.68
C ASP A 512 9.21 29.42 -9.02
N LEU A 513 8.92 28.35 -9.78
CA LEU A 513 8.27 27.16 -9.22
C LEU A 513 9.09 26.57 -8.07
N LEU A 514 10.37 26.29 -8.29
CA LEU A 514 11.22 25.68 -7.27
C LEU A 514 11.42 26.58 -6.05
N GLN A 515 11.51 27.91 -6.23
CA GLN A 515 11.55 28.88 -5.13
C GLN A 515 10.27 28.87 -4.30
N SER A 516 9.12 28.56 -4.90
CA SER A 516 7.85 28.45 -4.18
C SER A 516 7.68 27.13 -3.43
N LEU A 517 8.30 26.05 -3.93
CA LEU A 517 8.16 24.69 -3.37
C LEU A 517 9.22 24.37 -2.32
N ALA A 518 10.47 24.78 -2.56
CA ALA A 518 11.60 24.42 -1.73
C ALA A 518 11.68 25.28 -0.47
N ALA A 519 11.97 24.65 0.67
CA ALA A 519 12.27 25.32 1.93
C ALA A 519 13.70 25.96 1.95
N CYS A 520 14.31 26.19 0.79
CA CYS A 520 15.65 26.76 0.65
C CYS A 520 15.77 27.59 -0.63
N ASN A 521 16.78 28.48 -0.69
CA ASN A 521 17.01 29.31 -1.87
C ASN A 521 17.59 28.49 -3.04
N MET A 522 16.80 28.40 -4.11
CA MET A 522 17.09 27.74 -5.38
C MET A 522 17.81 28.63 -6.39
N ASP A 523 17.81 29.96 -6.18
CA ASP A 523 18.55 30.90 -7.01
C ASP A 523 20.04 30.91 -6.59
N ARG A 524 20.75 29.88 -7.03
CA ARG A 524 22.20 29.66 -6.79
C ARG A 524 22.97 29.68 -8.11
N PRO A 525 24.29 29.88 -8.13
CA PRO A 525 25.07 29.80 -9.37
C PRO A 525 24.87 28.47 -10.11
N ASP A 526 25.00 28.47 -11.44
CA ASP A 526 24.98 27.25 -12.24
C ASP A 526 26.03 26.25 -11.75
N GLY A 527 25.67 24.96 -11.75
CA GLY A 527 26.45 23.88 -11.16
C GLY A 527 26.24 23.70 -9.65
N SER A 528 25.42 24.52 -8.98
CA SER A 528 25.11 24.32 -7.55
C SER A 528 24.24 23.09 -7.33
N VAL A 529 24.56 22.31 -6.30
CA VAL A 529 23.78 21.15 -5.85
C VAL A 529 23.16 21.47 -4.50
N ILE A 530 21.85 21.29 -4.40
CA ILE A 530 21.05 21.78 -3.29
C ILE A 530 20.24 20.60 -2.77
N TYR A 531 20.54 20.20 -1.53
CA TYR A 531 19.65 19.33 -0.79
C TYR A 531 18.45 20.18 -0.31
N ALA A 532 17.24 19.78 -0.72
CA ALA A 532 16.03 20.57 -0.57
C ALA A 532 14.90 19.72 -0.04
N GLN A 533 14.05 20.36 0.76
CA GLN A 533 12.78 19.79 1.20
C GLN A 533 11.66 20.57 0.54
N PHE A 534 10.66 19.85 0.02
CA PHE A 534 9.38 20.45 -0.32
C PHE A 534 8.46 20.33 0.89
N CYS A 535 7.83 21.45 1.26
CA CYS A 535 6.92 21.50 2.38
C CYS A 535 5.50 21.81 1.93
N ASN A 536 4.53 21.24 2.62
CA ASN A 536 3.13 21.62 2.47
C ASN A 536 2.81 22.91 3.26
N PRO A 537 1.62 23.52 3.09
CA PRO A 537 1.25 24.76 3.79
C PRO A 537 1.23 24.70 5.32
N ASN A 538 1.31 23.52 5.95
CA ASN A 538 1.43 23.40 7.42
C ASN A 538 2.88 23.18 7.88
N GLY A 539 3.86 23.24 6.98
CA GLY A 539 5.27 22.97 7.27
C GLY A 539 5.62 21.48 7.38
N GLY A 540 4.71 20.57 7.00
CA GLY A 540 5.03 19.15 6.88
C GLY A 540 5.87 18.89 5.63
N ILE A 541 6.86 17.99 5.74
CA ILE A 541 7.76 17.63 4.63
C ILE A 541 7.03 16.66 3.71
N GLU A 542 6.89 17.04 2.44
CA GLU A 542 6.28 16.23 1.38
C GLU A 542 7.35 15.46 0.59
N ALA A 543 8.47 16.11 0.31
CA ALA A 543 9.56 15.48 -0.42
C ALA A 543 10.91 15.91 0.14
N ASP A 544 11.86 14.99 0.05
CA ASP A 544 13.26 15.18 0.40
C ASP A 544 14.12 14.75 -0.81
N LEU A 545 14.82 15.70 -1.41
CA LEU A 545 15.43 15.53 -2.73
C LEU A 545 16.69 16.37 -2.92
N THR A 546 17.49 15.96 -3.90
CA THR A 546 18.67 16.70 -4.36
C THR A 546 18.36 17.37 -5.70
N ILE A 547 18.56 18.69 -5.78
CA ILE A 547 18.36 19.48 -6.98
C ILE A 547 19.68 20.08 -7.43
N THR A 548 20.05 19.86 -8.68
CA THR A 548 21.21 20.50 -9.31
C THR A 548 20.72 21.59 -10.26
N ARG A 549 21.20 22.83 -10.09
CA ARG A 549 20.97 23.89 -11.08
C ARG A 549 21.93 23.69 -12.23
N MET A 550 21.41 23.30 -13.39
CA MET A 550 22.21 23.02 -14.59
C MET A 550 22.45 24.28 -15.42
N ALA A 551 21.44 25.15 -15.49
CA ALA A 551 21.50 26.46 -16.11
C ALA A 551 20.43 27.37 -15.50
N ARG A 552 20.30 28.61 -16.01
CA ARG A 552 19.28 29.59 -15.61
C ARG A 552 17.88 28.99 -15.44
N ASP A 553 17.42 28.25 -16.46
CA ASP A 553 16.06 27.73 -16.64
C ASP A 553 16.04 26.18 -16.72
N HIS A 554 17.04 25.51 -16.14
CA HIS A 554 17.19 24.06 -16.20
C HIS A 554 17.71 23.50 -14.88
N PHE A 555 16.95 22.57 -14.29
CA PHE A 555 17.26 21.88 -13.05
C PHE A 555 17.19 20.37 -13.24
N TYR A 556 18.08 19.65 -12.56
CA TYR A 556 18.10 18.20 -12.50
C TYR A 556 17.77 17.74 -11.08
N ILE A 557 16.73 16.92 -10.94
CA ILE A 557 16.15 16.53 -9.66
C ILE A 557 16.37 15.03 -9.44
N VAL A 558 16.84 14.65 -8.25
CA VAL A 558 17.07 13.26 -7.84
C VAL A 558 16.35 13.00 -6.53
N THR A 559 15.56 11.92 -6.48
CA THR A 559 14.85 11.45 -5.28
C THR A 559 14.94 9.92 -5.12
N GLY A 560 14.45 9.40 -4.00
CA GLY A 560 14.45 7.98 -3.68
C GLY A 560 13.69 7.13 -4.72
N ALA A 561 14.18 5.92 -4.96
CA ALA A 561 13.61 4.98 -5.95
C ALA A 561 12.10 4.70 -5.76
N GLY A 562 11.61 4.78 -4.52
CA GLY A 562 10.21 4.56 -4.16
C GLY A 562 9.33 5.82 -4.18
N PHE A 563 9.89 7.00 -4.42
CA PHE A 563 9.19 8.29 -4.31
C PHE A 563 8.97 8.98 -5.66
N GLY A 564 9.48 8.41 -6.76
CA GLY A 564 9.40 9.05 -8.08
C GLY A 564 7.97 9.44 -8.51
N THR A 565 6.97 8.57 -8.31
CA THR A 565 5.57 8.91 -8.63
C THR A 565 5.05 10.02 -7.71
N HIS A 566 5.31 9.92 -6.40
CA HIS A 566 4.88 10.90 -5.40
C HIS A 566 5.45 12.30 -5.66
N ASP A 567 6.77 12.41 -5.78
CA ASP A 567 7.44 13.70 -5.86
C ASP A 567 7.18 14.38 -7.21
N SER A 568 7.08 13.60 -8.30
CA SER A 568 6.70 14.16 -9.60
C SER A 568 5.24 14.61 -9.66
N ASP A 569 4.32 13.90 -8.98
CA ASP A 569 2.94 14.36 -8.79
C ASP A 569 2.89 15.67 -8.00
N TRP A 570 3.64 15.77 -6.90
CA TRP A 570 3.73 17.00 -6.11
C TRP A 570 4.20 18.19 -6.95
N ILE A 571 5.28 18.02 -7.73
CA ILE A 571 5.77 19.07 -8.63
C ILE A 571 4.69 19.44 -9.66
N ARG A 572 4.08 18.46 -10.35
CA ARG A 572 3.08 18.71 -11.39
C ARG A 572 1.84 19.44 -10.88
N ARG A 573 1.37 19.14 -9.68
CA ARG A 573 0.21 19.83 -9.07
C ARG A 573 0.45 21.32 -8.84
N HIS A 574 1.71 21.72 -8.69
CA HIS A 574 2.10 23.11 -8.45
C HIS A 574 2.67 23.80 -9.70
N MET A 575 2.86 23.07 -10.80
CA MET A 575 3.33 23.64 -12.06
C MET A 575 2.28 24.63 -12.62
N PRO A 576 2.73 25.77 -13.19
CA PRO A 576 1.83 26.66 -13.92
C PRO A 576 1.27 25.97 -15.18
N ARG A 577 0.02 26.29 -15.53
CA ARG A 577 -0.69 25.70 -16.69
C ARG A 577 -0.43 26.43 -18.02
N ASP A 578 0.41 27.45 -18.02
CA ASP A 578 0.73 28.29 -19.19
C ASP A 578 1.81 27.71 -20.11
N GLY A 579 2.36 26.54 -19.75
CA GLY A 579 3.42 25.88 -20.50
C GLY A 579 4.83 26.46 -20.24
N SER A 580 5.00 27.32 -19.24
CA SER A 580 6.31 27.90 -18.88
C SER A 580 7.26 26.92 -18.18
N VAL A 581 6.77 25.75 -17.77
CA VAL A 581 7.55 24.72 -17.08
C VAL A 581 7.25 23.33 -17.66
N HIS A 582 8.28 22.52 -17.83
CA HIS A 582 8.20 21.13 -18.28
C HIS A 582 8.98 20.22 -17.34
N LEU A 583 8.39 19.09 -16.96
CA LEU A 583 9.02 18.05 -16.13
C LEU A 583 9.12 16.75 -16.94
N VAL A 584 10.35 16.23 -17.09
CA VAL A 584 10.63 14.99 -17.83
C VAL A 584 11.28 13.98 -16.90
N GLU A 585 10.74 12.76 -16.85
CA GLU A 585 11.31 11.66 -16.09
C GLU A 585 12.42 10.97 -16.90
N VAL A 586 13.60 10.82 -16.30
CA VAL A 586 14.83 10.34 -16.96
C VAL A 586 15.53 9.24 -16.15
N THR A 587 14.81 8.56 -15.26
CA THR A 587 15.37 7.54 -14.36
C THR A 587 16.01 6.39 -15.12
N SER A 588 15.33 5.88 -16.14
CA SER A 588 15.85 4.78 -16.97
C SER A 588 16.89 5.22 -18.00
N ALA A 589 17.03 6.53 -18.22
CA ALA A 589 17.98 7.09 -19.19
C ALA A 589 19.35 7.40 -18.57
N ARG A 590 19.50 7.22 -17.25
CA ARG A 590 20.77 7.46 -16.55
C ARG A 590 21.04 6.44 -15.46
N ALA A 591 22.15 5.74 -15.57
CA ALA A 591 22.74 4.98 -14.48
C ALA A 591 23.41 5.94 -13.47
N VAL A 592 23.59 5.47 -12.23
CA VAL A 592 24.31 6.22 -11.20
C VAL A 592 25.26 5.31 -10.47
N ILE A 593 26.53 5.71 -10.46
CA ILE A 593 27.57 5.05 -9.67
C ILE A 593 28.03 6.05 -8.62
N ASN A 594 27.87 5.72 -7.35
CA ASN A 594 28.44 6.52 -6.27
C ASN A 594 29.85 6.00 -5.97
N ILE A 595 30.86 6.83 -6.19
CA ILE A 595 32.22 6.57 -5.74
C ILE A 595 32.45 7.30 -4.43
N CYS A 596 32.75 6.57 -3.36
CA CYS A 596 32.84 7.14 -2.02
C CYS A 596 33.96 6.52 -1.17
N GLY A 597 34.47 7.30 -0.23
CA GLY A 597 35.55 6.93 0.69
C GLY A 597 36.76 7.88 0.61
N PRO A 598 37.68 7.82 1.58
CA PRO A 598 38.84 8.73 1.63
C PRO A 598 39.73 8.65 0.37
N ARG A 599 39.74 7.50 -0.33
CA ARG A 599 40.52 7.30 -1.56
C ARG A 599 39.73 7.57 -2.85
N ALA A 600 38.48 8.02 -2.76
CA ALA A 600 37.61 8.24 -3.92
C ALA A 600 38.21 9.22 -4.95
N ARG A 601 38.85 10.31 -4.48
CA ARG A 601 39.46 11.29 -5.38
C ARG A 601 40.64 10.72 -6.16
N ASP A 602 41.52 9.97 -5.49
CA ASP A 602 42.70 9.38 -6.14
C ASP A 602 42.27 8.48 -7.30
N VAL A 603 41.25 7.67 -7.05
CA VAL A 603 40.69 6.73 -8.03
C VAL A 603 39.98 7.47 -9.15
N LEU A 604 39.13 8.45 -8.83
CA LEU A 604 38.43 9.23 -9.84
C LEU A 604 39.41 10.02 -10.72
N GLN A 605 40.38 10.71 -10.12
CA GLN A 605 41.35 11.52 -10.85
C GLN A 605 42.21 10.69 -11.81
N ALA A 606 42.49 9.42 -11.49
CA ALA A 606 43.26 8.52 -12.35
C ALA A 606 42.57 8.19 -13.68
N VAL A 607 41.24 8.37 -13.76
CA VAL A 607 40.43 8.03 -14.95
C VAL A 607 39.62 9.20 -15.50
N CYS A 608 39.61 10.33 -14.78
CA CYS A 608 38.92 11.56 -15.15
C CYS A 608 39.88 12.51 -15.87
N GLU A 609 39.48 13.06 -17.01
CA GLU A 609 40.30 14.03 -17.75
C GLU A 609 40.34 15.39 -17.05
N GLU A 610 39.27 15.77 -16.35
CA GLU A 610 39.17 17.01 -15.60
C GLU A 610 39.82 16.94 -14.22
N ASN A 611 40.19 18.11 -13.69
CA ASN A 611 40.70 18.27 -12.35
C ASN A 611 39.56 18.14 -11.30
N VAL A 612 39.64 17.10 -10.47
CA VAL A 612 38.67 16.80 -9.39
C VAL A 612 39.21 17.12 -7.98
N THR A 613 40.23 17.96 -7.89
CA THR A 613 40.71 18.53 -6.61
C THR A 613 39.62 19.35 -5.93
N ASN A 614 39.80 19.61 -4.63
CA ASN A 614 38.81 20.34 -3.85
C ASN A 614 38.55 21.76 -4.39
N ASP A 615 39.61 22.44 -4.83
CA ASP A 615 39.51 23.83 -5.30
C ASP A 615 38.86 23.90 -6.69
N ALA A 616 39.14 22.92 -7.55
CA ALA A 616 38.56 22.84 -8.89
C ALA A 616 37.11 22.29 -8.88
N PHE A 617 36.79 21.42 -7.92
CA PHE A 617 35.47 20.78 -7.82
C PHE A 617 34.99 20.77 -6.36
N PRO A 618 34.50 21.90 -5.83
CA PRO A 618 34.06 22.04 -4.44
C PRO A 618 32.86 21.13 -4.07
N PHE A 619 32.67 20.87 -2.79
CA PHE A 619 31.50 20.14 -2.30
C PHE A 619 30.19 20.86 -2.68
N ALA A 620 29.12 20.10 -2.88
CA ALA A 620 27.80 20.60 -3.29
C ALA A 620 27.82 21.35 -4.63
N THR A 621 28.66 20.88 -5.56
CA THR A 621 28.65 21.32 -6.95
C THR A 621 28.54 20.13 -7.91
N ALA A 622 28.16 20.38 -9.15
CA ALA A 622 28.07 19.41 -10.23
C ALA A 622 28.77 19.94 -11.48
N ARG A 623 29.39 19.04 -12.23
CA ARG A 623 30.12 19.33 -13.46
C ARG A 623 29.98 18.17 -14.43
N GLU A 624 29.93 18.48 -15.72
CA GLU A 624 30.15 17.48 -16.76
C GLU A 624 31.67 17.20 -16.83
N VAL A 625 32.03 15.93 -16.83
CA VAL A 625 33.41 15.42 -16.88
C VAL A 625 33.51 14.23 -17.82
N ALA A 626 34.70 13.95 -18.34
CA ALA A 626 35.00 12.75 -19.12
C ALA A 626 35.70 11.70 -18.24
N ILE A 627 35.08 10.53 -18.10
CA ILE A 627 35.67 9.37 -17.42
C ILE A 627 35.94 8.29 -18.46
N GLY A 628 37.19 8.13 -18.87
CA GLY A 628 37.53 7.45 -20.12
C GLY A 628 36.80 8.09 -21.30
N ALA A 629 36.08 7.31 -22.09
CA ALA A 629 35.29 7.82 -23.23
C ALA A 629 33.84 8.22 -22.85
N ALA A 630 33.43 8.06 -21.59
CA ALA A 630 32.07 8.33 -21.17
C ALA A 630 31.89 9.80 -20.74
N PRO A 631 30.92 10.54 -21.30
CA PRO A 631 30.49 11.82 -20.74
C PRO A 631 29.65 11.57 -19.48
N VAL A 632 30.07 12.16 -18.36
CA VAL A 632 29.49 11.90 -17.04
C VAL A 632 29.13 13.21 -16.36
N ARG A 633 27.90 13.29 -15.85
CA ARG A 633 27.53 14.34 -14.91
C ARG A 633 27.97 13.90 -13.51
N ALA A 634 29.10 14.43 -13.06
CA ALA A 634 29.58 14.20 -11.71
C ALA A 634 28.94 15.21 -10.76
N ILE A 635 28.44 14.73 -9.63
CA ILE A 635 27.81 15.53 -8.58
C ILE A 635 28.57 15.27 -7.29
N ARG A 636 29.28 16.27 -6.75
CA ARG A 636 30.07 16.11 -5.51
C ARG A 636 29.18 16.23 -4.29
N ILE A 637 28.46 15.15 -4.01
CA ILE A 637 27.60 14.95 -2.85
C ILE A 637 27.65 13.47 -2.45
N GLY A 638 27.17 13.11 -1.26
CA GLY A 638 27.16 11.72 -0.85
C GLY A 638 26.32 11.43 0.38
N TYR A 639 25.56 10.33 0.32
CA TYR A 639 24.66 9.89 1.40
C TYR A 639 25.39 9.15 2.53
N VAL A 640 26.60 8.65 2.29
CA VAL A 640 27.38 7.85 3.25
C VAL A 640 28.27 8.69 4.18
N GLY A 641 28.31 10.01 3.98
CA GLY A 641 29.06 10.96 4.80
C GLY A 641 30.56 11.05 4.52
N GLU A 642 31.06 10.45 3.44
CA GLU A 642 32.47 10.47 3.05
C GLU A 642 32.73 11.32 1.80
N LEU A 643 34.00 11.58 1.51
CA LEU A 643 34.42 12.13 0.22
C LEU A 643 33.90 11.25 -0.92
N GLY A 644 33.26 11.85 -1.92
CA GLY A 644 32.75 11.10 -3.05
C GLY A 644 32.01 11.94 -4.08
N TRP A 645 31.55 11.26 -5.12
CA TRP A 645 30.72 11.80 -6.19
C TRP A 645 29.66 10.79 -6.59
N GLU A 646 28.45 11.29 -6.88
CA GLU A 646 27.46 10.57 -7.68
C GLU A 646 27.76 10.81 -9.15
N LEU A 647 28.03 9.73 -9.90
CA LEU A 647 28.39 9.76 -11.31
C LEU A 647 27.18 9.34 -12.13
N HIS A 648 26.50 10.30 -12.76
CA HIS A 648 25.33 10.06 -13.59
C HIS A 648 25.75 9.84 -15.05
N ILE A 649 25.46 8.66 -15.58
CA ILE A 649 25.99 8.15 -16.85
C ILE A 649 24.82 7.82 -17.78
N PRO A 650 24.83 8.25 -19.06
CA PRO A 650 23.79 7.92 -20.04
C PRO A 650 23.56 6.42 -20.29
#